data_AF-A0A2H1X3R5-F1
#
_entry.id   AF-A0A2H1X3R5-F1
#
_cell.length_a   1.000
_cell.length_b   1.000
_cell.length_c   1.000
_cell.angle_alpha   90.00
_cell.angle_beta   90.00
_cell.angle_gamma   90.00
#
_symmetry.space_group_name_H-M   'P 1'
#
loop_
_entity.id
_entity.type
_entity.pdbx_description
1 polymer ?
#
loop_
_entity_poly.entity_id
_entity_poly.type
_entity_poly.pdbx_seq_one_letter_code
_entity_poly.pdbx_strand_id
1 'polypeptide(L)'
;GLQNKLQWTQLHPQEVLEEVRKLRFQFPFSTMEAYMKRAGITSAYMKKPCLDPTDAHCPDTAPNKKSGNIPDVAAELSHGCYGFAAAYMQWPEQLIVGGATRNSTSALRSAKALQTVVQLMGEREMYEYWADNYKVHHVGWTQEKAAAVLDSWQRKFAAEVRRMTVTESVSPSYSFYPFSTSTLNDILGKFSELSLKNIMLGYMFMLIYVAVTLMQWRDPVRSQAGVGIAGVLLLSITVAAGLGFCALLGIPFNATSTQIVPFLALGLGVQDMFLLTHTYVEQAGDVPREERTGLVLKKSGLSVLLASLCNVMAFLAAALLPIPALRSFCLQAAILLLFNVGSMLLVFPAMISLDLRRRSAARADLLCCLTPESPVPKRPRKIADRSRSKSGKTEKTAWKDTTKQPLDPEDLGDQSKVTCCLSLSLTKWAKNQYAPFIMRPSIKVTSMLALIAVILASVWGATKVKDGLDLTDIVPENTDEHEFLYRQEKYFGFYSMYAVTQGDFEYPTNQKLLYEYHDQFVRIPNIIKNDNGGLTKFWLSLFRDWLLDLQAAYDKEVESGCITQEYWCKNASDEGILAYKLMVQTGHVDNPIDKSLITTDTKNGHRLVDKDGIINPKAFYNYLSAWATNDALAYGASQGNLKPQPKRWTHSSGDTELKIPKSSPLIYTQLPFYLSGLTDTESIKNLIMSVRDLCLKFEAKGLSNFPSGIPFLFWEQYLYLRTSLLLALACALAAVFVAVMVLLLNFWAAVLVTLALATLVLQLLGVMALLGFKLSAVPAVLLVLAIGRGVHFTVHLCLAFVTSIGCKRRRASLALESVLAP
;
A
#
# COMPACT_ATOMS: atom_id res chain seq x y z
N GLY A 1 55.37 18.53 4.11
CA GLY A 1 54.30 19.50 3.83
C GLY A 1 52.93 18.83 3.77
N LEU A 2 52.66 18.03 2.75
CA LEU A 2 51.35 17.39 2.48
C LEU A 2 50.98 16.19 3.39
N GLN A 3 51.55 16.09 4.60
CA GLN A 3 51.24 14.98 5.53
C GLN A 3 49.96 15.21 6.35
N ASN A 4 49.44 16.44 6.42
CA ASN A 4 48.07 16.66 6.85
C ASN A 4 47.14 16.27 5.70
N LYS A 5 46.26 15.29 5.93
CA LYS A 5 45.26 14.86 4.95
C LYS A 5 44.47 16.09 4.50
N LEU A 6 44.60 16.49 3.23
CA LEU A 6 43.78 17.54 2.64
C LEU A 6 42.30 17.13 2.77
N GLN A 7 41.56 17.89 3.57
CA GLN A 7 40.12 17.71 3.77
C GLN A 7 39.39 18.94 3.25
N TRP A 8 38.13 18.77 2.83
CA TRP A 8 37.28 19.89 2.37
C TRP A 8 37.11 21.01 3.39
N THR A 9 37.31 20.71 4.69
CA THR A 9 37.28 21.66 5.81
C THR A 9 38.49 22.61 5.85
N GLN A 10 39.57 22.32 5.12
CA GLN A 10 40.80 23.12 5.10
C GLN A 10 41.27 23.43 3.66
N LEU A 11 40.57 22.90 2.66
CA LEU A 11 40.97 22.96 1.25
C LEU A 11 40.35 24.18 0.57
N HIS A 12 41.18 25.12 0.13
CA HIS A 12 40.80 26.15 -0.83
C HIS A 12 41.26 25.76 -2.25
N PRO A 13 40.37 25.29 -3.15
CA PRO A 13 40.76 24.69 -4.43
C PRO A 13 41.62 25.61 -5.32
N GLN A 14 41.27 26.89 -5.41
CA GLN A 14 42.02 27.85 -6.23
C GLN A 14 43.44 28.13 -5.69
N GLU A 15 43.62 28.19 -4.37
CA GLU A 15 44.94 28.41 -3.77
C GLU A 15 45.82 27.18 -3.97
N VAL A 16 45.24 25.97 -3.85
CA VAL A 16 45.96 24.73 -4.17
C VAL A 16 46.39 24.71 -5.63
N LEU A 17 45.55 25.17 -6.56
CA LEU A 17 45.91 25.24 -7.97
C LEU A 17 47.09 26.22 -8.20
N GLU A 18 47.10 27.37 -7.53
CA GLU A 18 48.21 28.33 -7.59
C GLU A 18 49.50 27.78 -6.95
N GLU A 19 49.41 27.07 -5.82
CA GLU A 19 50.57 26.41 -5.20
C GLU A 19 51.14 25.32 -6.11
N VAL A 20 50.28 24.52 -6.75
CA VAL A 20 50.72 23.51 -7.73
C VAL A 20 51.34 24.18 -8.96
N ARG A 21 50.85 25.35 -9.38
CA ARG A 21 51.43 26.14 -10.46
C ARG A 21 52.86 26.61 -10.13
N LYS A 22 53.11 27.02 -8.88
CA LYS A 22 54.46 27.37 -8.39
C LYS A 22 55.44 26.20 -8.46
N LEU A 23 54.95 24.97 -8.27
CA LEU A 23 55.77 23.75 -8.33
C LEU A 23 56.22 23.35 -9.75
N ARG A 24 55.82 24.10 -10.80
CA ARG A 24 56.21 23.88 -12.21
C ARG A 24 56.06 22.44 -12.71
N PHE A 25 55.04 21.73 -12.25
CA PHE A 25 54.65 20.44 -12.84
C PHE A 25 54.03 20.67 -14.23
N GLN A 26 54.28 19.76 -15.17
CA GLN A 26 53.52 19.68 -16.43
C GLN A 26 52.12 19.17 -16.12
N PHE A 27 51.20 20.11 -15.87
CA PHE A 27 49.79 19.84 -15.60
C PHE A 27 48.92 20.79 -16.44
N PRO A 28 47.79 20.34 -17.00
CA PRO A 28 46.90 21.18 -17.82
C PRO A 28 46.08 22.14 -16.94
N PHE A 29 46.73 23.20 -16.44
CA PHE A 29 46.13 24.16 -15.51
C PHE A 29 44.94 24.90 -16.11
N SER A 30 45.02 25.30 -17.39
CA SER A 30 43.93 26.02 -18.09
C SER A 30 42.66 25.18 -18.15
N THR A 31 42.78 23.89 -18.45
CA THR A 31 41.65 22.95 -18.55
C THR A 31 40.99 22.73 -17.19
N MET A 32 41.80 22.56 -16.13
CA MET A 32 41.25 22.43 -14.78
C MET A 32 40.57 23.73 -14.30
N GLU A 33 41.14 24.90 -14.62
CA GLU A 33 40.55 26.19 -14.25
C GLU A 33 39.22 26.45 -14.98
N ALA A 34 39.15 26.14 -16.28
CA ALA A 34 37.92 26.21 -17.06
C ALA A 34 36.85 25.26 -16.50
N TYR A 35 37.24 24.02 -16.17
CA TYR A 35 36.36 23.04 -15.54
C TYR A 35 35.82 23.51 -14.18
N MET A 36 36.70 24.03 -13.31
CA MET A 36 36.31 24.59 -12.01
C MET A 36 35.37 25.79 -12.18
N LYS A 37 35.67 26.70 -13.12
CA LYS A 37 34.84 27.86 -13.41
C LYS A 37 33.44 27.46 -13.88
N ARG A 38 33.32 26.47 -14.77
CA ARG A 38 32.04 25.95 -15.26
C ARG A 38 31.21 25.31 -14.14
N ALA A 39 31.84 24.51 -13.29
CA ALA A 39 31.20 23.91 -12.13
C ALA A 39 30.88 24.92 -11.01
N GLY A 40 31.35 26.17 -11.11
CA GLY A 40 31.20 27.19 -10.06
C GLY A 40 32.02 26.89 -8.81
N ILE A 41 33.12 26.14 -8.94
CA ILE A 41 34.03 25.81 -7.84
C ILE A 41 34.99 26.99 -7.65
N THR A 42 34.74 27.78 -6.61
CA THR A 42 35.58 28.92 -6.23
C THR A 42 36.39 28.58 -4.98
N SER A 43 35.96 29.04 -3.81
CA SER A 43 36.57 28.79 -2.51
C SER A 43 36.01 27.56 -1.78
N ALA A 44 35.14 26.79 -2.45
CA ALA A 44 34.37 25.68 -1.85
C ALA A 44 33.70 26.08 -0.52
N TYR A 45 34.17 25.55 0.62
CA TYR A 45 33.60 25.81 1.94
C TYR A 45 34.28 26.94 2.72
N MET A 46 35.44 27.45 2.27
CA MET A 46 36.28 28.36 3.05
C MET A 46 35.68 29.74 3.28
N LYS A 47 34.92 30.27 2.31
CA LYS A 47 34.25 31.57 2.42
C LYS A 47 32.82 31.49 2.96
N LYS A 48 32.35 30.31 3.37
CA LYS A 48 31.01 30.18 3.95
C LYS A 48 31.00 30.69 5.40
N PRO A 49 29.88 31.23 5.89
CA PRO A 49 29.75 31.61 7.29
C PRO A 49 29.96 30.41 8.21
N CYS A 50 30.68 30.64 9.29
CA CYS A 50 30.97 29.64 10.31
C CYS A 50 29.84 29.60 11.33
N LEU A 51 29.29 28.42 11.65
CA LEU A 51 28.22 28.35 12.66
C LEU A 51 28.74 28.71 14.07
N ASP A 52 29.96 28.29 14.39
CA ASP A 52 30.65 28.65 15.62
C ASP A 52 31.97 29.41 15.29
N PRO A 53 31.98 30.75 15.42
CA PRO A 53 33.18 31.56 15.19
C PRO A 53 34.32 31.26 16.17
N THR A 54 34.04 30.67 17.34
CA THR A 54 35.04 30.40 18.38
C THR A 54 35.84 29.13 18.12
N ASP A 55 35.33 28.22 17.27
CA ASP A 55 36.03 26.98 16.91
C ASP A 55 37.39 27.27 16.26
N ALA A 56 38.43 26.59 16.73
CA ALA A 56 39.78 26.66 16.19
C ALA A 56 39.87 26.14 14.74
N HIS A 57 38.96 25.25 14.32
CA HIS A 57 38.91 24.73 12.95
C HIS A 57 38.20 25.66 11.96
N CYS A 58 37.57 26.73 12.46
CA CYS A 58 36.90 27.71 11.61
C CYS A 58 37.93 28.51 10.79
N PRO A 59 37.82 28.54 9.44
CA PRO A 59 38.82 29.19 8.59
C PRO A 59 38.81 30.72 8.73
N ASP A 60 39.99 31.35 8.67
CA ASP A 60 40.14 32.80 8.77
C ASP A 60 39.51 33.58 7.61
N THR A 61 39.26 32.89 6.49
CA THR A 61 38.59 33.43 5.31
C THR A 61 37.06 33.48 5.45
N ALA A 62 36.48 32.87 6.49
CA ALA A 62 35.06 32.98 6.77
C ALA A 62 34.69 34.42 7.18
N PRO A 63 33.58 34.97 6.66
CA PRO A 63 33.22 36.38 6.85
C PRO A 63 33.01 36.75 8.32
N ASN A 64 32.54 35.80 9.13
CA ASN A 64 32.17 36.04 10.51
C ASN A 64 33.27 35.71 11.54
N LYS A 65 34.35 35.02 11.15
CA LYS A 65 35.45 34.63 12.07
C LYS A 65 36.08 35.83 12.77
N LYS A 66 36.36 36.91 12.03
CA LYS A 66 36.93 38.15 12.59
C LYS A 66 35.91 38.96 13.42
N SER A 67 34.63 38.86 13.07
CA SER A 67 33.56 39.61 13.74
C SER A 67 33.10 38.97 15.05
N GLY A 68 33.27 37.65 15.20
CA GLY A 68 32.72 36.88 16.32
C GLY A 68 31.18 36.74 16.31
N ASN A 69 30.49 37.28 15.30
CA ASN A 69 29.03 37.25 15.23
C ASN A 69 28.51 35.89 14.74
N ILE A 70 27.45 35.41 15.39
CA ILE A 70 26.70 34.22 14.96
C ILE A 70 25.92 34.58 13.69
N PRO A 71 25.98 33.77 12.61
CA PRO A 71 25.28 34.06 11.38
C PRO A 71 23.76 33.94 11.54
N ASP A 72 23.00 34.76 10.81
CA ASP A 72 21.56 34.60 10.71
C ASP A 72 21.23 33.40 9.81
N VAL A 73 20.94 32.26 10.45
CA VAL A 73 20.64 31.00 9.78
C VAL A 73 19.41 31.11 8.87
N ALA A 74 18.42 31.92 9.23
CA ALA A 74 17.20 32.04 8.42
C ALA A 74 17.47 32.81 7.11
N ALA A 75 18.30 33.85 7.18
CA ALA A 75 18.74 34.60 6.00
C ALA A 75 19.57 33.72 5.05
N GLU A 76 20.52 32.94 5.58
CA GLU A 76 21.37 32.05 4.77
C GLU A 76 20.59 30.91 4.10
N LEU A 77 19.51 30.42 4.72
CA LEU A 77 18.69 29.34 4.17
C LEU A 77 17.58 29.81 3.21
N SER A 78 17.28 31.11 3.14
CA SER A 78 16.12 31.66 2.42
C SER A 78 16.10 31.35 0.90
N HIS A 79 17.26 31.16 0.28
CA HIS A 79 17.41 30.85 -1.15
C HIS A 79 17.91 29.41 -1.40
N GLY A 80 17.77 28.53 -0.40
CA GLY A 80 18.35 27.20 -0.41
C GLY A 80 19.84 27.19 -0.09
N CYS A 81 20.48 26.04 -0.27
CA CYS A 81 21.89 25.84 0.03
C CYS A 81 22.66 25.37 -1.20
N TYR A 82 23.82 25.98 -1.41
CA TYR A 82 24.76 25.58 -2.45
C TYR A 82 25.82 24.64 -1.89
N GLY A 83 26.22 23.63 -2.66
CA GLY A 83 27.33 22.73 -2.37
C GLY A 83 28.71 23.40 -2.58
N PHE A 84 29.72 22.60 -2.94
CA PHE A 84 31.03 23.11 -3.35
C PHE A 84 31.06 23.51 -4.84
N ALA A 85 30.24 22.86 -5.67
CA ALA A 85 30.02 23.17 -7.08
C ALA A 85 28.68 23.91 -7.20
N ALA A 86 28.71 25.24 -7.02
CA ALA A 86 27.50 26.05 -6.88
C ALA A 86 26.57 26.01 -8.11
N ALA A 87 27.11 25.75 -9.30
CA ALA A 87 26.31 25.69 -10.53
C ALA A 87 25.50 24.39 -10.68
N TYR A 88 25.91 23.32 -10.00
CA TYR A 88 25.35 21.97 -10.15
C TYR A 88 24.69 21.44 -8.88
N MET A 89 25.26 21.74 -7.72
CA MET A 89 24.77 21.27 -6.41
C MET A 89 23.99 22.39 -5.73
N GLN A 90 22.82 22.71 -6.28
CA GLN A 90 21.86 23.62 -5.66
C GLN A 90 20.75 22.81 -5.00
N TRP A 91 20.62 22.96 -3.68
CA TRP A 91 19.59 22.29 -2.88
C TRP A 91 18.53 23.32 -2.51
N PRO A 92 17.29 23.20 -3.03
CA PRO A 92 16.22 24.13 -2.72
C PRO A 92 15.88 24.15 -1.23
N GLU A 93 15.42 25.30 -0.73
CA GLU A 93 14.97 25.49 0.67
C GLU A 93 13.99 24.39 1.11
N GLN A 94 13.01 24.08 0.26
CA GLN A 94 11.91 23.15 0.56
C GLN A 94 12.37 21.70 0.80
N LEU A 95 13.58 21.34 0.34
CA LEU A 95 14.18 20.03 0.60
C LEU A 95 14.79 19.93 2.00
N ILE A 96 15.27 21.06 2.52
CA ILE A 96 16.06 21.12 3.76
C ILE A 96 15.18 21.58 4.92
N VAL A 97 14.26 22.51 4.67
CA VAL A 97 13.51 23.24 5.68
C VAL A 97 12.03 22.90 5.60
N GLY A 98 11.49 22.40 6.71
CA GLY A 98 10.08 22.01 6.86
C GLY A 98 9.30 22.98 7.75
N GLY A 99 8.06 23.28 7.38
CA GLY A 99 7.17 24.15 8.15
C GLY A 99 7.64 25.61 8.23
N ALA A 100 8.25 26.11 7.15
CA ALA A 100 8.77 27.47 7.02
C ALA A 100 7.66 28.54 7.21
N THR A 101 7.95 29.57 7.99
CA THR A 101 7.17 30.81 8.04
C THR A 101 7.96 31.92 7.35
N ARG A 102 7.30 32.65 6.46
CA ARG A 102 7.94 33.66 5.59
C ARG A 102 7.47 35.06 5.93
N ASN A 103 8.34 36.04 5.72
CA ASN A 103 8.00 37.46 5.82
C ASN A 103 7.29 37.94 4.55
N SER A 104 6.79 39.18 4.53
CA SER A 104 6.14 39.80 3.36
C SER A 104 7.03 39.84 2.11
N THR A 105 8.35 39.82 2.29
CA THR A 105 9.36 39.77 1.23
C THR A 105 9.72 38.35 0.76
N SER A 106 8.96 37.33 1.19
CA SER A 106 9.22 35.89 0.93
C SER A 106 10.49 35.31 1.57
N ALA A 107 11.25 36.09 2.35
CA ALA A 107 12.39 35.60 3.13
C ALA A 107 11.94 34.69 4.29
N LEU A 108 12.73 33.65 4.59
CA LEU A 108 12.49 32.73 5.69
C LEU A 108 12.68 33.44 7.03
N ARG A 109 11.73 33.27 7.96
CA ARG A 109 11.79 33.84 9.31
C ARG A 109 12.00 32.76 10.38
N SER A 110 11.27 31.65 10.27
CA SER A 110 11.41 30.51 11.17
C SER A 110 11.03 29.21 10.50
N ALA A 111 11.55 28.10 11.01
CA ALA A 111 11.26 26.76 10.55
C ALA A 111 10.93 25.86 11.73
N LYS A 112 10.18 24.78 11.47
CA LYS A 112 9.78 23.82 12.51
C LYS A 112 10.59 22.53 12.47
N ALA A 113 11.12 22.15 11.31
CA ALA A 113 11.89 20.94 11.13
C ALA A 113 13.01 21.15 10.10
N LEU A 114 14.09 20.39 10.25
CA LEU A 114 15.19 20.31 9.29
C LEU A 114 15.35 18.85 8.85
N GLN A 115 15.71 18.64 7.58
CA GLN A 115 15.95 17.32 7.02
C GLN A 115 17.34 17.24 6.42
N THR A 116 18.03 16.13 6.70
CA THR A 116 19.30 15.76 6.08
C THR A 116 19.13 14.40 5.42
N VAL A 117 19.46 14.30 4.13
CA VAL A 117 19.40 13.05 3.37
C VAL A 117 20.80 12.58 3.06
N VAL A 118 21.17 11.41 3.56
CA VAL A 118 22.42 10.73 3.21
C VAL A 118 22.15 9.79 2.06
N GLN A 119 22.64 10.14 0.87
CA GLN A 119 22.49 9.31 -0.32
C GLN A 119 23.51 8.15 -0.30
N LEU A 120 23.00 6.94 -0.50
CA LEU A 120 23.80 5.71 -0.62
C LEU A 120 23.63 5.13 -2.02
N MET A 121 24.60 4.33 -2.46
CA MET A 121 24.48 3.53 -3.67
C MET A 121 23.40 2.45 -3.51
N GLY A 122 22.74 2.09 -4.61
CA GLY A 122 21.89 0.90 -4.63
C GLY A 122 22.69 -0.39 -4.49
N GLU A 123 22.03 -1.49 -4.11
CA GLU A 123 22.66 -2.80 -3.92
C GLU A 123 23.42 -3.28 -5.17
N ARG A 124 22.79 -3.10 -6.34
CA ARG A 124 23.36 -3.46 -7.64
C ARG A 124 24.53 -2.54 -8.02
N GLU A 125 24.39 -1.25 -7.79
CA GLU A 125 25.46 -0.27 -8.09
C GLU A 125 26.68 -0.50 -7.20
N MET A 126 26.47 -0.79 -5.92
CA MET A 126 27.54 -1.16 -4.99
C MET A 126 28.22 -2.46 -5.42
N TYR A 127 27.45 -3.43 -5.91
CA TYR A 127 28.01 -4.65 -6.48
C TYR A 127 28.91 -4.35 -7.68
N GLU A 128 28.38 -3.67 -8.70
CA GLU A 128 29.09 -3.33 -9.94
C GLU A 128 30.31 -2.44 -9.68
N TYR A 129 30.23 -1.49 -8.75
CA TYR A 129 31.33 -0.58 -8.40
C TYR A 129 32.53 -1.29 -7.77
N TRP A 130 32.27 -2.29 -6.91
CA TRP A 130 33.33 -3.01 -6.21
C TRP A 130 33.75 -4.31 -6.91
N ALA A 131 33.02 -4.79 -7.93
CA ALA A 131 33.24 -6.08 -8.57
C ALA A 131 34.70 -6.34 -8.99
N ASP A 132 35.36 -5.33 -9.57
CA ASP A 132 36.74 -5.43 -10.07
C ASP A 132 37.80 -4.94 -9.06
N ASN A 133 37.41 -4.72 -7.80
CA ASN A 133 38.28 -4.12 -6.80
C ASN A 133 38.97 -5.19 -5.93
N TYR A 134 40.29 -5.05 -5.75
CA TYR A 134 41.11 -5.96 -4.93
C TYR A 134 40.57 -6.16 -3.50
N LYS A 135 39.87 -5.17 -2.94
CA LYS A 135 39.29 -5.26 -1.58
C LYS A 135 38.21 -6.32 -1.43
N VAL A 136 37.53 -6.73 -2.49
CA VAL A 136 36.42 -7.70 -2.40
C VAL A 136 36.72 -9.06 -3.03
N HIS A 137 37.82 -9.17 -3.78
CA HIS A 137 38.22 -10.43 -4.44
C HIS A 137 38.37 -11.62 -3.48
N HIS A 138 38.80 -11.38 -2.24
CA HIS A 138 39.00 -12.44 -1.23
C HIS A 138 37.70 -12.99 -0.62
N VAL A 139 36.57 -12.28 -0.76
CA VAL A 139 35.31 -12.62 -0.08
C VAL A 139 34.33 -13.33 -1.01
N GLY A 140 34.59 -13.39 -2.32
CA GLY A 140 33.61 -13.84 -3.31
C GLY A 140 32.40 -12.90 -3.34
N TRP A 141 32.61 -11.70 -3.91
CA TRP A 141 31.65 -10.60 -3.90
C TRP A 141 30.38 -10.93 -4.68
N THR A 142 29.23 -10.75 -4.05
CA THR A 142 27.90 -10.98 -4.64
C THR A 142 26.99 -9.80 -4.31
N GLN A 143 25.90 -9.64 -5.07
CA GLN A 143 24.91 -8.60 -4.80
C GLN A 143 24.28 -8.71 -3.40
N GLU A 144 24.05 -9.94 -2.92
CA GLU A 144 23.54 -10.19 -1.56
C GLU A 144 24.51 -9.70 -0.48
N LYS A 145 25.82 -9.89 -0.67
CA LYS A 145 26.84 -9.36 0.26
C LYS A 145 26.89 -7.84 0.23
N ALA A 146 26.69 -7.23 -0.94
CA ALA A 146 26.57 -5.78 -1.06
C ALA A 146 25.36 -5.26 -0.27
N ALA A 147 24.20 -5.90 -0.43
CA ALA A 147 22.98 -5.58 0.33
C ALA A 147 23.20 -5.72 1.84
N ALA A 148 23.85 -6.80 2.30
CA ALA A 148 24.13 -7.02 3.71
C ALA A 148 25.05 -5.95 4.33
N VAL A 149 26.03 -5.45 3.57
CA VAL A 149 26.91 -4.34 4.01
C VAL A 149 26.11 -3.05 4.14
N LEU A 150 25.26 -2.73 3.15
CA LEU A 150 24.38 -1.54 3.20
C LEU A 150 23.42 -1.61 4.38
N ASP A 151 22.77 -2.75 4.59
CA ASP A 151 21.85 -2.99 5.70
C ASP A 151 22.56 -2.81 7.06
N SER A 152 23.75 -3.41 7.21
CA SER A 152 24.57 -3.27 8.42
C SER A 152 24.98 -1.82 8.69
N TRP A 153 25.33 -1.07 7.65
CA TRP A 153 25.68 0.34 7.76
C TRP A 153 24.47 1.19 8.17
N GLN A 154 23.32 1.00 7.52
CA GLN A 154 22.08 1.72 7.80
C GLN A 154 21.61 1.50 9.25
N ARG A 155 21.66 0.25 9.73
CA ARG A 155 21.31 -0.10 11.12
C ARG A 155 22.24 0.57 12.14
N LYS A 156 23.55 0.52 11.90
CA LYS A 156 24.54 1.17 12.78
C LYS A 156 24.39 2.69 12.78
N PHE A 157 24.14 3.28 11.60
CA PHE A 157 23.88 4.71 11.47
C PHE A 157 22.64 5.14 12.27
N ALA A 158 21.52 4.42 12.11
CA ALA A 158 20.30 4.70 12.88
C ALA A 158 20.50 4.52 14.40
N ALA A 159 21.31 3.54 14.82
CA ALA A 159 21.66 3.37 16.23
C ALA A 159 22.48 4.54 16.79
N GLU A 160 23.46 5.06 16.05
CA GLU A 160 24.26 6.21 16.47
C GLU A 160 23.44 7.50 16.53
N VAL A 161 22.54 7.75 15.56
CA VAL A 161 21.65 8.92 15.59
C VAL A 161 20.72 8.87 16.80
N ARG A 162 20.20 7.68 17.14
CA ARG A 162 19.40 7.51 18.37
C ARG A 162 20.24 7.75 19.63
N ARG A 163 21.48 7.26 19.67
CA ARG A 163 22.39 7.49 20.79
C ARG A 163 22.66 8.98 21.00
N MET A 164 22.81 9.77 19.93
CA MET A 164 22.97 11.22 20.01
C MET A 164 21.74 11.95 20.57
N THR A 165 20.54 11.40 20.39
CA THR A 165 19.30 11.97 20.93
C THR A 165 19.17 11.72 22.43
N VAL A 166 19.61 10.54 22.89
CA VAL A 166 19.53 10.13 24.30
C VAL A 166 20.68 10.70 25.14
N THR A 167 21.87 10.84 24.54
CA THR A 167 23.02 11.41 25.24
C THR A 167 22.84 12.93 25.31
N GLU A 168 22.72 13.50 26.51
CA GLU A 168 22.51 14.94 26.82
C GLU A 168 23.56 15.92 26.22
N SER A 169 24.45 15.46 25.34
CA SER A 169 25.40 16.30 24.59
C SER A 169 24.72 17.29 23.63
N VAL A 170 23.47 17.04 23.24
CA VAL A 170 22.66 17.97 22.45
C VAL A 170 21.43 18.34 23.28
N SER A 171 21.25 19.64 23.50
CA SER A 171 20.21 20.26 24.35
C SER A 171 18.85 19.52 24.27
N PRO A 172 18.09 19.37 25.38
CA PRO A 172 16.77 18.70 25.41
C PRO A 172 15.71 19.31 24.48
N SER A 173 16.06 20.36 23.75
CA SER A 173 15.23 21.11 22.82
C SER A 173 15.10 20.45 21.43
N TYR A 174 15.97 19.49 21.07
CA TYR A 174 15.97 18.87 19.74
C TYR A 174 15.81 17.34 19.82
N SER A 175 15.01 16.78 18.89
CA SER A 175 14.82 15.34 18.74
C SER A 175 15.19 14.92 17.31
N PHE A 176 16.00 13.87 17.18
CA PHE A 176 16.41 13.32 15.89
C PHE A 176 15.75 11.97 15.66
N TYR A 177 15.12 11.81 14.50
CA TYR A 177 14.45 10.57 14.11
C TYR A 177 15.12 10.02 12.84
N PRO A 178 15.91 8.94 12.93
CA PRO A 178 16.53 8.33 11.75
C PRO A 178 15.53 7.43 11.03
N PHE A 179 15.57 7.45 9.70
CA PHE A 179 14.80 6.54 8.86
C PHE A 179 15.63 6.07 7.67
N SER A 180 15.47 4.80 7.31
CA SER A 180 16.23 4.15 6.24
C SER A 180 15.36 3.12 5.50
N THR A 181 15.85 2.64 4.35
CA THR A 181 15.20 1.55 3.62
C THR A 181 15.18 0.25 4.41
N SER A 182 16.25 -0.05 5.16
CA SER A 182 16.33 -1.18 6.09
C SER A 182 15.24 -1.15 7.16
N THR A 183 15.03 0.00 7.81
CA THR A 183 13.99 0.16 8.84
C THR A 183 12.57 -0.03 8.27
N LEU A 184 12.32 0.42 7.03
CA LEU A 184 11.04 0.16 6.36
C LEU A 184 10.83 -1.34 6.10
N ASN A 185 11.86 -2.03 5.62
CA ASN A 185 11.82 -3.48 5.40
C ASN A 185 11.60 -4.24 6.72
N ASP A 186 12.20 -3.79 7.83
CA ASP A 186 11.97 -4.37 9.15
C ASP A 186 10.52 -4.20 9.62
N ILE A 187 9.91 -3.03 9.40
CA ILE A 187 8.49 -2.80 9.75
C ILE A 187 7.59 -3.73 8.96
N LEU A 188 7.81 -3.83 7.64
CA LEU A 188 7.06 -4.73 6.77
C LEU A 188 7.28 -6.21 7.13
N GLY A 189 8.50 -6.57 7.53
CA GLY A 189 8.86 -7.90 8.03
C GLY A 189 8.11 -8.24 9.31
N LYS A 190 8.16 -7.36 10.33
CA LYS A 190 7.42 -7.52 11.60
C LYS A 190 5.91 -7.60 11.39
N PHE A 191 5.37 -6.83 10.44
CA PHE A 191 3.95 -6.91 10.09
C PHE A 191 3.60 -8.24 9.37
N SER A 192 4.57 -8.88 8.71
CA SER A 192 4.37 -10.17 8.04
C SER A 192 4.52 -11.37 9.00
N GLU A 193 5.17 -11.19 10.15
CA GLU A 193 5.36 -12.24 11.13
C GLU A 193 4.03 -12.71 11.75
N LEU A 194 3.87 -14.03 11.83
CA LEU A 194 2.70 -14.66 12.42
C LEU A 194 2.73 -14.51 13.95
N SER A 195 1.74 -13.81 14.49
CA SER A 195 1.50 -13.80 15.94
C SER A 195 0.80 -15.09 16.38
N LEU A 196 1.55 -16.20 16.44
CA LEU A 196 1.04 -17.51 16.85
C LEU A 196 0.29 -17.45 18.19
N LYS A 197 0.75 -16.61 19.13
CA LYS A 197 0.08 -16.36 20.41
C LYS A 197 -1.35 -15.83 20.24
N ASN A 198 -1.55 -14.85 19.35
CA ASN A 198 -2.86 -14.25 19.11
C ASN A 198 -3.79 -15.21 18.38
N ILE A 199 -3.26 -15.99 17.42
CA ILE A 199 -4.00 -17.04 16.72
C ILE A 199 -4.49 -18.10 17.72
N MET A 200 -3.59 -18.66 18.52
CA MET A 200 -3.95 -19.65 19.54
C MET A 200 -4.98 -19.09 20.53
N LEU A 201 -4.80 -17.85 20.98
CA LEU A 201 -5.73 -17.19 21.89
C LEU A 201 -7.12 -17.00 21.27
N GLY A 202 -7.20 -16.56 20.01
CA GLY A 202 -8.48 -16.39 19.31
C GLY A 202 -9.20 -17.71 19.05
N TYR A 203 -8.48 -18.77 18.68
CA TYR A 203 -9.07 -20.11 18.52
C TYR A 203 -9.57 -20.67 19.86
N MET A 204 -8.82 -20.47 20.96
CA MET A 204 -9.25 -20.85 22.30
C MET A 204 -10.51 -20.09 22.74
N PHE A 205 -10.57 -18.78 22.49
CA PHE A 205 -11.78 -17.99 22.77
C PHE A 205 -13.00 -18.49 21.98
N MET A 206 -12.83 -18.80 20.69
CA MET A 206 -13.90 -19.35 19.87
C MET A 206 -14.37 -20.72 20.37
N LEU A 207 -13.44 -21.59 20.78
CA LEU A 207 -13.77 -22.91 21.34
C LEU A 207 -14.56 -22.76 22.65
N ILE A 208 -14.12 -21.89 23.56
CA ILE A 208 -14.84 -21.63 24.83
C ILE A 208 -16.22 -21.05 24.55
N TYR A 209 -16.33 -20.09 23.63
CA TYR A 209 -17.60 -19.50 23.23
C TYR A 209 -18.59 -20.54 22.71
N VAL A 210 -18.15 -21.40 21.79
CA VAL A 210 -18.98 -22.49 21.23
C VAL A 210 -19.34 -23.52 22.30
N ALA A 211 -18.40 -23.91 23.15
CA ALA A 211 -18.64 -24.87 24.21
C ALA A 211 -19.69 -24.34 25.20
N VAL A 212 -19.55 -23.10 25.69
CA VAL A 212 -20.46 -22.50 26.67
C VAL A 212 -21.86 -22.26 26.10
N THR A 213 -21.96 -21.79 24.86
CA THR A 213 -23.25 -21.49 24.22
C THR A 213 -24.08 -22.74 23.93
N LEU A 214 -23.42 -23.85 23.54
CA LEU A 214 -24.08 -25.13 23.24
C LEU A 214 -24.21 -26.06 24.46
N MET A 215 -23.66 -25.66 25.62
CA MET A 215 -23.74 -26.45 26.84
C MET A 215 -25.08 -26.27 27.55
N GLN A 216 -25.78 -27.39 27.78
CA GLN A 216 -27.07 -27.41 28.45
C GLN A 216 -26.92 -27.98 29.86
N TRP A 217 -26.76 -27.09 30.86
CA TRP A 217 -26.46 -27.44 32.26
C TRP A 217 -27.51 -28.33 32.94
N ARG A 218 -28.75 -28.30 32.46
CA ARG A 218 -29.88 -29.00 33.09
C ARG A 218 -29.97 -30.48 32.69
N ASP A 219 -29.53 -30.81 31.46
CA ASP A 219 -29.59 -32.16 30.89
C ASP A 219 -28.24 -32.53 30.26
N PRO A 220 -27.30 -33.16 31.00
CA PRO A 220 -25.97 -33.53 30.49
C PRO A 220 -25.99 -34.44 29.26
N VAL A 221 -27.07 -35.20 29.07
CA VAL A 221 -27.28 -36.06 27.90
C VAL A 221 -27.66 -35.25 26.65
N ARG A 222 -28.37 -34.13 26.82
CA ARG A 222 -28.83 -33.25 25.72
C ARG A 222 -27.87 -32.09 25.42
N SER A 223 -26.81 -31.94 26.21
CA SER A 223 -25.70 -31.02 25.91
C SER A 223 -25.09 -31.29 24.52
N GLN A 224 -24.65 -30.22 23.85
CA GLN A 224 -24.08 -30.20 22.49
C GLN A 224 -22.66 -29.63 22.43
N ALA A 225 -22.04 -29.40 23.59
CA ALA A 225 -20.68 -28.88 23.67
C ALA A 225 -19.68 -29.78 22.94
N GLY A 226 -19.85 -31.12 22.98
CA GLY A 226 -18.99 -32.05 22.26
C GLY A 226 -19.03 -31.89 20.74
N VAL A 227 -20.23 -31.73 20.16
CA VAL A 227 -20.42 -31.47 18.72
C VAL A 227 -19.86 -30.11 18.33
N GLY A 228 -20.06 -29.09 19.18
CA GLY A 228 -19.51 -27.76 18.97
C GLY A 228 -17.97 -27.76 18.93
N ILE A 229 -17.33 -28.42 19.90
CA ILE A 229 -15.86 -28.54 19.95
C ILE A 229 -15.34 -29.30 18.72
N ALA A 230 -15.97 -30.43 18.35
CA ALA A 230 -15.61 -31.18 17.16
C ALA A 230 -15.79 -30.36 15.86
N GLY A 231 -16.84 -29.53 15.80
CA GLY A 231 -17.09 -28.60 14.70
C GLY A 231 -16.00 -27.52 14.55
N VAL A 232 -15.56 -26.89 15.65
CA VAL A 232 -14.46 -25.92 15.63
C VAL A 232 -13.13 -26.57 15.23
N LEU A 233 -12.86 -27.78 15.71
CA LEU A 233 -11.67 -28.55 15.28
C LEU A 233 -11.72 -28.90 13.79
N LEU A 234 -12.86 -29.34 13.27
CA LEU A 234 -13.06 -29.60 11.84
C LEU A 234 -12.80 -28.34 11.00
N LEU A 235 -13.34 -27.19 11.42
CA LEU A 235 -13.09 -25.91 10.74
C LEU A 235 -11.61 -25.54 10.75
N SER A 236 -10.92 -25.77 11.86
CA SER A 236 -9.50 -25.47 11.99
C SER A 236 -8.66 -26.31 11.01
N ILE A 237 -8.97 -27.60 10.90
CA ILE A 237 -8.35 -28.52 9.91
C ILE A 237 -8.71 -28.09 8.48
N THR A 238 -9.94 -27.65 8.25
CA THR A 238 -10.41 -27.21 6.92
C THR A 238 -9.68 -25.95 6.47
N VAL A 239 -9.48 -24.97 7.37
CA VAL A 239 -8.70 -23.75 7.09
C VAL A 239 -7.26 -24.11 6.76
N ALA A 240 -6.63 -25.01 7.52
CA ALA A 240 -5.28 -25.49 7.23
C ALA A 240 -5.19 -26.19 5.85
N ALA A 241 -6.16 -27.04 5.52
CA ALA A 241 -6.24 -27.70 4.22
C ALA A 241 -6.44 -26.71 3.07
N GLY A 242 -7.31 -25.71 3.24
CA GLY A 242 -7.55 -24.67 2.23
C GLY A 242 -6.33 -23.78 1.99
N LEU A 243 -5.62 -23.37 3.05
CA LEU A 243 -4.38 -22.60 2.91
C LEU A 243 -3.26 -23.45 2.27
N GLY A 244 -3.15 -24.73 2.64
CA GLY A 244 -2.23 -25.67 2.01
C GLY A 244 -2.52 -25.85 0.50
N PHE A 245 -3.80 -25.91 0.12
CA PHE A 245 -4.20 -25.97 -1.28
C PHE A 245 -3.87 -24.68 -2.05
N CYS A 246 -4.07 -23.50 -1.44
CA CYS A 246 -3.64 -22.22 -2.03
C CYS A 246 -2.13 -22.16 -2.26
N ALA A 247 -1.33 -22.75 -1.35
CA ALA A 247 0.12 -22.86 -1.53
C ALA A 247 0.49 -23.75 -2.71
N LEU A 248 -0.22 -24.87 -2.91
CA LEU A 248 -0.02 -25.76 -4.06
C LEU A 248 -0.36 -25.10 -5.40
N LEU A 249 -1.32 -24.18 -5.42
CA LEU A 249 -1.65 -23.38 -6.60
C LEU A 249 -0.65 -22.25 -6.88
N GLY A 250 0.34 -22.04 -6.01
CA GLY A 250 1.34 -20.97 -6.16
C GLY A 250 0.80 -19.57 -5.88
N ILE A 251 -0.31 -19.43 -5.16
CA ILE A 251 -0.85 -18.11 -4.78
C ILE A 251 0.03 -17.53 -3.66
N PRO A 252 0.64 -16.33 -3.84
CA PRO A 252 1.57 -15.77 -2.86
C PRO A 252 0.85 -15.42 -1.54
N PHE A 253 1.51 -15.71 -0.41
CA PHE A 253 1.04 -15.33 0.91
C PHE A 253 1.45 -13.90 1.24
N ASN A 254 0.47 -13.09 1.62
CA ASN A 254 0.69 -11.70 2.03
C ASN A 254 0.47 -11.56 3.54
N ALA A 255 1.02 -10.52 4.16
CA ALA A 255 0.85 -10.22 5.58
C ALA A 255 -0.64 -10.18 6.02
N THR A 256 -1.51 -9.58 5.19
CA THR A 256 -2.95 -9.56 5.42
C THR A 256 -3.56 -10.97 5.38
N SER A 257 -3.09 -11.83 4.49
CA SER A 257 -3.59 -13.20 4.39
C SER A 257 -3.23 -14.01 5.63
N THR A 258 -1.98 -13.93 6.08
CA THR A 258 -1.49 -14.74 7.19
C THR A 258 -2.15 -14.33 8.51
N GLN A 259 -2.43 -13.03 8.69
CA GLN A 259 -3.03 -12.50 9.91
C GLN A 259 -4.56 -12.59 9.95
N ILE A 260 -5.27 -12.24 8.87
CA ILE A 260 -6.74 -12.05 8.91
C ILE A 260 -7.51 -13.29 8.49
N VAL A 261 -7.04 -13.99 7.45
CA VAL A 261 -7.81 -15.08 6.81
C VAL A 261 -8.18 -16.20 7.78
N PRO A 262 -7.29 -16.69 8.68
CA PRO A 262 -7.66 -17.76 9.60
C PRO A 262 -8.82 -17.40 10.53
N PHE A 263 -8.86 -16.16 11.05
CA PHE A 263 -9.95 -15.71 11.91
C PHE A 263 -11.23 -15.47 11.13
N LEU A 264 -11.12 -14.89 9.94
CA LEU A 264 -12.26 -14.63 9.07
C LEU A 264 -12.94 -15.93 8.63
N ALA A 265 -12.14 -16.92 8.19
CA ALA A 265 -12.65 -18.22 7.77
C ALA A 265 -13.26 -19.00 8.93
N LEU A 266 -12.66 -18.94 10.13
CA LEU A 266 -13.20 -19.55 11.34
C LEU A 266 -14.54 -18.91 11.73
N GLY A 267 -14.61 -17.58 11.79
CA GLY A 267 -15.83 -16.86 12.14
C GLY A 267 -17.00 -17.15 11.19
N LEU A 268 -16.73 -17.15 9.88
CA LEU A 268 -17.74 -17.48 8.86
C LEU A 268 -18.17 -18.95 8.95
N GLY A 269 -17.25 -19.89 9.17
CA GLY A 269 -17.57 -21.32 9.27
C GLY A 269 -18.33 -21.70 10.55
N VAL A 270 -18.04 -21.05 11.68
CA VAL A 270 -18.72 -21.32 12.96
C VAL A 270 -20.20 -20.91 12.89
N GLN A 271 -20.53 -19.89 12.10
CA GLN A 271 -21.89 -19.45 11.90
C GLN A 271 -22.77 -20.52 11.23
N ASP A 272 -22.27 -21.14 10.15
CA ASP A 272 -22.94 -22.26 9.47
C ASP A 272 -23.14 -23.46 10.42
N MET A 273 -22.13 -23.73 11.26
CA MET A 273 -22.17 -24.77 12.28
C MET A 273 -23.27 -24.51 13.33
N PHE A 274 -23.43 -23.28 13.81
CA PHE A 274 -24.48 -22.92 14.76
C PHE A 274 -25.88 -23.10 14.17
N LEU A 275 -26.09 -22.68 12.92
CA LEU A 275 -27.38 -22.83 12.25
C LEU A 275 -27.79 -24.31 12.10
N LEU A 276 -26.86 -25.16 11.66
CA LEU A 276 -27.10 -26.60 11.55
C LEU A 276 -27.35 -27.25 12.92
N THR A 277 -26.61 -26.82 13.95
CA THR A 277 -26.76 -27.35 15.32
C THR A 277 -28.08 -26.92 15.95
N HIS A 278 -28.51 -25.67 15.77
CA HIS A 278 -29.77 -25.15 16.29
C HIS A 278 -30.97 -25.88 15.65
N THR A 279 -30.95 -26.06 14.33
CA THR A 279 -32.02 -26.81 13.64
C THR A 279 -32.03 -28.29 14.00
N TYR A 280 -30.88 -28.85 14.36
CA TYR A 280 -30.78 -30.16 14.99
C TYR A 280 -31.45 -30.22 16.39
N VAL A 281 -31.25 -29.21 17.26
CA VAL A 281 -31.93 -29.13 18.58
C VAL A 281 -33.44 -29.07 18.42
N GLU A 282 -33.92 -28.18 17.54
CA GLU A 282 -35.35 -27.90 17.39
C GLU A 282 -36.13 -29.16 16.98
N GLN A 283 -35.50 -30.05 16.21
CA GLN A 283 -36.13 -31.26 15.65
C GLN A 283 -35.89 -32.54 16.50
N ALA A 284 -35.37 -32.41 17.72
CA ALA A 284 -34.94 -33.55 18.54
C ALA A 284 -36.07 -34.51 18.98
N GLY A 285 -37.35 -34.13 18.81
CA GLY A 285 -38.53 -34.88 19.30
C GLY A 285 -39.40 -35.60 18.27
N ASP A 286 -39.38 -35.22 16.99
CA ASP A 286 -40.50 -35.54 16.07
C ASP A 286 -40.27 -36.70 15.08
N VAL A 287 -39.02 -37.17 14.86
CA VAL A 287 -38.67 -38.09 13.75
C VAL A 287 -37.67 -39.19 14.16
N PRO A 288 -37.75 -40.43 13.61
CA PRO A 288 -36.79 -41.52 13.81
C PRO A 288 -35.34 -41.18 13.44
N ARG A 289 -34.38 -41.90 14.05
CA ARG A 289 -32.94 -41.59 14.01
C ARG A 289 -32.34 -41.58 12.60
N GLU A 290 -32.79 -42.47 11.72
CA GLU A 290 -32.21 -42.66 10.38
C GLU A 290 -32.53 -41.48 9.44
N GLU A 291 -33.71 -40.88 9.57
CA GLU A 291 -34.15 -39.76 8.73
C GLU A 291 -33.77 -38.39 9.30
N ARG A 292 -33.40 -38.33 10.59
CA ARG A 292 -33.20 -37.06 11.31
C ARG A 292 -32.07 -36.20 10.73
N THR A 293 -30.92 -36.79 10.38
CA THR A 293 -29.81 -36.05 9.76
C THR A 293 -30.22 -35.52 8.37
N GLY A 294 -30.95 -36.33 7.60
CA GLY A 294 -31.50 -35.92 6.30
C GLY A 294 -32.50 -34.77 6.42
N LEU A 295 -33.34 -34.78 7.45
CA LEU A 295 -34.30 -33.70 7.72
C LEU A 295 -33.62 -32.37 8.08
N VAL A 296 -32.58 -32.41 8.92
CA VAL A 296 -31.78 -31.22 9.27
C VAL A 296 -31.14 -30.62 8.02
N LEU A 297 -30.52 -31.46 7.17
CA LEU A 297 -29.91 -31.01 5.92
C LEU A 297 -30.96 -30.49 4.92
N LYS A 298 -32.14 -31.11 4.86
CA LYS A 298 -33.25 -30.65 4.01
C LYS A 298 -33.78 -29.27 4.44
N LYS A 299 -33.85 -29.00 5.75
CA LYS A 299 -34.40 -27.74 6.28
C LYS A 299 -33.41 -26.58 6.19
N SER A 300 -32.14 -26.81 6.50
CA SER A 300 -31.13 -25.73 6.63
C SER A 300 -29.97 -25.82 5.64
N GLY A 301 -29.66 -27.00 5.11
CA GLY A 301 -28.50 -27.23 4.24
C GLY A 301 -28.53 -26.42 2.95
N LEU A 302 -29.70 -26.28 2.32
CA LEU A 302 -29.85 -25.45 1.12
C LEU A 302 -29.57 -23.97 1.41
N SER A 303 -29.99 -23.49 2.59
CA SER A 303 -29.78 -22.10 2.97
C SER A 303 -28.32 -21.81 3.31
N VAL A 304 -27.63 -22.76 3.96
CA VAL A 304 -26.17 -22.69 4.22
C VAL A 304 -25.39 -22.70 2.92
N LEU A 305 -25.69 -23.63 2.00
CA LEU A 305 -25.03 -23.72 0.69
C LEU A 305 -25.14 -22.40 -0.07
N LEU A 306 -26.32 -21.79 -0.09
CA LEU A 306 -26.52 -20.52 -0.79
C LEU A 306 -25.78 -19.37 -0.12
N ALA A 307 -25.92 -19.20 1.20
CA ALA A 307 -25.28 -18.11 1.92
C ALA A 307 -23.76 -18.13 1.68
N SER A 308 -23.16 -19.32 1.73
CA SER A 308 -21.73 -19.48 1.54
C SER A 308 -21.31 -19.40 0.06
N LEU A 309 -22.14 -19.82 -0.90
CA LEU A 309 -21.89 -19.56 -2.33
C LEU A 309 -21.94 -18.05 -2.65
N CYS A 310 -22.88 -17.32 -2.07
CA CYS A 310 -22.95 -15.86 -2.16
C CYS A 310 -21.71 -15.19 -1.56
N ASN A 311 -21.19 -15.71 -0.44
CA ASN A 311 -19.92 -15.25 0.12
C ASN A 311 -18.75 -15.49 -0.84
N VAL A 312 -18.66 -16.70 -1.43
CA VAL A 312 -17.63 -17.02 -2.44
C VAL A 312 -17.72 -16.06 -3.64
N MET A 313 -18.93 -15.82 -4.17
CA MET A 313 -19.13 -14.88 -5.28
C MET A 313 -18.78 -13.44 -4.90
N ALA A 314 -19.05 -13.01 -3.65
CA ALA A 314 -18.64 -11.69 -3.17
C ALA A 314 -17.11 -11.54 -3.11
N PHE A 315 -16.38 -12.57 -2.63
CA PHE A 315 -14.91 -12.55 -2.65
C PHE A 315 -14.35 -12.60 -4.07
N LEU A 316 -14.96 -13.35 -4.99
CA LEU A 316 -14.57 -13.34 -6.40
C LEU A 316 -14.81 -11.98 -7.06
N ALA A 317 -15.92 -11.30 -6.74
CA ALA A 317 -16.18 -9.93 -7.19
C ALA A 317 -15.17 -8.93 -6.60
N ALA A 318 -14.75 -9.11 -5.35
CA ALA A 318 -13.72 -8.29 -4.72
C ALA A 318 -12.33 -8.45 -5.40
N ALA A 319 -12.06 -9.59 -6.04
CA ALA A 319 -10.84 -9.80 -6.81
C ALA A 319 -10.73 -8.94 -8.09
N LEU A 320 -11.81 -8.25 -8.51
CA LEU A 320 -11.74 -7.27 -9.60
C LEU A 320 -10.93 -6.03 -9.24
N LEU A 321 -10.79 -5.70 -7.95
CA LEU A 321 -10.03 -4.55 -7.48
C LEU A 321 -8.58 -4.60 -7.98
N PRO A 322 -7.98 -3.47 -8.41
CA PRO A 322 -6.73 -3.45 -9.18
C PRO A 322 -5.46 -3.88 -8.42
N ILE A 323 -5.54 -4.19 -7.13
CA ILE A 323 -4.36 -4.32 -6.26
C ILE A 323 -3.97 -5.79 -6.08
N PRO A 324 -2.79 -6.22 -6.58
CA PRO A 324 -2.40 -7.63 -6.62
C PRO A 324 -2.40 -8.32 -5.24
N ALA A 325 -1.97 -7.61 -4.20
CA ALA A 325 -1.93 -8.16 -2.84
C ALA A 325 -3.34 -8.52 -2.32
N LEU A 326 -4.33 -7.67 -2.61
CA LEU A 326 -5.72 -7.90 -2.20
C LEU A 326 -6.43 -8.91 -3.10
N ARG A 327 -6.06 -8.98 -4.39
CA ARG A 327 -6.54 -10.05 -5.28
C ARG A 327 -6.17 -11.43 -4.74
N SER A 328 -4.91 -11.60 -4.33
CA SER A 328 -4.43 -12.87 -3.77
C SER A 328 -5.17 -13.24 -2.47
N PHE A 329 -5.39 -12.25 -1.58
CA PHE A 329 -6.20 -12.42 -0.37
C PHE A 329 -7.65 -12.84 -0.68
N CYS A 330 -8.30 -12.20 -1.65
CA CYS A 330 -9.68 -12.52 -2.02
C CYS A 330 -9.81 -13.92 -2.63
N LEU A 331 -8.85 -14.32 -3.47
CA LEU A 331 -8.80 -15.66 -4.05
C LEU A 331 -8.57 -16.73 -2.98
N GLN A 332 -7.65 -16.50 -2.05
CA GLN A 332 -7.41 -17.40 -0.91
C GLN A 332 -8.69 -17.55 -0.06
N ALA A 333 -9.34 -16.44 0.31
CA ALA A 333 -10.58 -16.48 1.08
C ALA A 333 -11.71 -17.22 0.34
N ALA A 334 -11.87 -17.01 -0.97
CA ALA A 334 -12.86 -17.72 -1.78
C ALA A 334 -12.65 -19.24 -1.79
N ILE A 335 -11.40 -19.69 -1.96
CA ILE A 335 -11.02 -21.11 -1.92
C ILE A 335 -11.29 -21.70 -0.53
N LEU A 336 -10.88 -21.01 0.54
CA LEU A 336 -11.11 -21.47 1.90
C LEU A 336 -12.61 -21.62 2.21
N LEU A 337 -13.43 -20.68 1.76
CA LEU A 337 -14.88 -20.75 1.95
C LEU A 337 -15.50 -21.92 1.18
N LEU A 338 -15.00 -22.25 0.00
CA LEU A 338 -15.44 -23.43 -0.75
C LEU A 338 -15.14 -24.73 0.03
N PHE A 339 -13.95 -24.82 0.63
CA PHE A 339 -13.57 -25.94 1.51
C PHE A 339 -14.44 -26.00 2.76
N ASN A 340 -14.73 -24.85 3.39
CA ASN A 340 -15.63 -24.76 4.56
C ASN A 340 -17.05 -25.25 4.23
N VAL A 341 -17.59 -24.88 3.06
CA VAL A 341 -18.90 -25.38 2.60
C VAL A 341 -18.87 -26.89 2.42
N GLY A 342 -17.82 -27.41 1.80
CA GLY A 342 -17.63 -28.85 1.62
C GLY A 342 -17.59 -29.60 2.96
N SER A 343 -16.82 -29.12 3.93
CA SER A 343 -16.72 -29.77 5.24
C SER A 343 -18.01 -29.64 6.06
N MET A 344 -18.71 -28.51 5.98
CA MET A 344 -19.98 -28.28 6.69
C MET A 344 -21.17 -29.03 6.13
N LEU A 345 -21.22 -29.32 4.82
CA LEU A 345 -22.32 -30.07 4.22
C LEU A 345 -22.07 -31.59 4.18
N LEU A 346 -20.81 -32.03 4.21
CA LEU A 346 -20.46 -33.46 4.12
C LEU A 346 -20.06 -34.05 5.48
N VAL A 347 -19.09 -33.44 6.16
CA VAL A 347 -18.46 -34.02 7.36
C VAL A 347 -19.24 -33.65 8.62
N PHE A 348 -19.71 -32.41 8.74
CA PHE A 348 -20.45 -31.96 9.93
C PHE A 348 -21.75 -32.75 10.19
N PRO A 349 -22.59 -33.08 9.18
CA PRO A 349 -23.77 -33.92 9.40
C PRO A 349 -23.42 -35.35 9.85
N ALA A 350 -22.26 -35.88 9.44
CA ALA A 350 -21.76 -37.16 9.96
C ALA A 350 -21.41 -37.06 11.46
N MET A 351 -20.84 -35.94 11.91
CA MET A 351 -20.60 -35.68 13.33
C MET A 351 -21.92 -35.54 14.13
N ILE A 352 -22.93 -34.87 13.57
CA ILE A 352 -24.29 -34.83 14.16
C ILE A 352 -24.86 -36.26 14.27
N SER A 353 -24.66 -37.10 13.25
CA SER A 353 -25.11 -38.50 13.27
C SER A 353 -24.43 -39.32 14.38
N LEU A 354 -23.13 -39.09 14.63
CA LEU A 354 -22.41 -39.71 15.74
C LEU A 354 -22.92 -39.23 17.11
N ASP A 355 -23.19 -37.94 17.26
CA ASP A 355 -23.80 -37.40 18.48
C ASP A 355 -25.20 -37.95 18.73
N LEU A 356 -25.99 -38.16 17.67
CA LEU A 356 -27.27 -38.86 17.76
C LEU A 356 -27.12 -40.28 18.30
N ARG A 357 -26.06 -41.01 17.90
CA ARG A 357 -25.76 -42.33 18.47
C ARG A 357 -25.44 -42.22 19.96
N ARG A 358 -24.60 -41.26 20.36
CA ARG A 358 -24.25 -41.00 21.77
C ARG A 358 -25.48 -40.70 22.63
N ARG A 359 -26.36 -39.81 22.15
CA ARG A 359 -27.62 -39.45 22.86
C ARG A 359 -28.57 -40.63 22.99
N SER A 360 -28.69 -41.45 21.95
CA SER A 360 -29.52 -42.67 22.01
C SER A 360 -29.00 -43.69 23.03
N ALA A 361 -27.68 -43.68 23.30
CA ALA A 361 -27.05 -44.50 24.34
C ALA A 361 -27.03 -43.83 25.72
N ALA A 362 -27.70 -42.67 25.89
CA ALA A 362 -27.81 -41.91 27.13
C ALA A 362 -26.45 -41.59 27.82
N ARG A 363 -25.40 -41.32 27.04
CA ARG A 363 -24.05 -41.00 27.56
C ARG A 363 -23.84 -39.49 27.72
N ALA A 364 -23.03 -39.08 28.70
CA ALA A 364 -22.62 -37.69 28.88
C ALA A 364 -21.78 -37.15 27.70
N ASP A 365 -21.73 -35.82 27.54
CA ASP A 365 -21.20 -35.11 26.36
C ASP A 365 -19.66 -34.98 26.33
N LEU A 366 -19.02 -34.48 27.41
CA LEU A 366 -17.56 -34.30 27.47
C LEU A 366 -16.77 -35.55 27.92
N LEU A 367 -17.40 -36.42 28.72
CA LEU A 367 -16.79 -37.62 29.30
C LEU A 367 -17.68 -38.83 28.98
N CYS A 368 -17.51 -39.37 27.77
CA CYS A 368 -18.34 -40.44 27.18
C CYS A 368 -18.41 -41.76 27.98
N CYS A 369 -17.65 -41.89 29.07
CA CYS A 369 -17.61 -43.06 29.95
C CYS A 369 -18.60 -42.97 31.13
N LEU A 370 -19.20 -41.81 31.40
CA LEU A 370 -20.16 -41.62 32.49
C LEU A 370 -21.59 -41.69 31.95
N THR A 371 -22.37 -42.66 32.42
CA THR A 371 -23.83 -42.67 32.26
C THR A 371 -24.45 -41.85 33.39
N PRO A 372 -25.07 -40.70 33.12
CA PRO A 372 -25.78 -39.94 34.15
C PRO A 372 -26.97 -40.76 34.68
N GLU A 373 -27.12 -40.76 36.00
CA GLU A 373 -28.21 -41.43 36.71
C GLU A 373 -29.54 -40.75 36.36
N SER A 374 -30.42 -41.44 35.63
CA SER A 374 -31.72 -40.89 35.22
C SER A 374 -32.72 -40.88 36.39
N PRO A 375 -33.46 -39.78 36.66
CA PRO A 375 -34.60 -39.83 37.56
C PRO A 375 -35.77 -40.50 36.84
N VAL A 376 -36.00 -41.79 37.11
CA VAL A 376 -37.19 -42.50 36.60
C VAL A 376 -38.40 -42.11 37.47
N PRO A 377 -39.53 -41.65 36.91
CA PRO A 377 -40.78 -41.59 37.66
C PRO A 377 -41.26 -43.03 37.94
N LYS A 378 -41.37 -43.38 39.22
CA LYS A 378 -41.89 -44.68 39.68
C LYS A 378 -43.26 -44.95 39.06
N ARG A 379 -43.36 -45.93 38.15
CA ARG A 379 -44.65 -46.51 37.76
C ARG A 379 -45.30 -47.15 39.00
N PRO A 380 -46.59 -46.90 39.30
CA PRO A 380 -47.27 -47.62 40.36
C PRO A 380 -47.46 -49.09 39.95
N ARG A 381 -47.02 -50.01 40.82
CA ARG A 381 -47.24 -51.45 40.71
C ARG A 381 -48.74 -51.75 40.63
N LYS A 382 -49.17 -52.49 39.60
CA LYS A 382 -50.47 -53.19 39.61
C LYS A 382 -50.32 -54.58 40.24
N ILE A 383 -50.98 -54.74 41.39
CA ILE A 383 -51.87 -55.84 41.85
C ILE A 383 -51.42 -57.30 41.64
N ALA A 384 -51.17 -57.97 42.77
CA ALA A 384 -51.83 -59.21 43.20
C ALA A 384 -52.06 -59.03 44.71
N ASP A 385 -53.27 -59.16 45.27
CA ASP A 385 -53.82 -60.47 45.59
C ASP A 385 -55.36 -60.46 45.80
N ARG A 386 -55.96 -61.63 45.62
CA ARG A 386 -57.38 -61.93 45.81
C ARG A 386 -57.78 -61.87 47.30
N SER A 387 -58.93 -61.28 47.62
CA SER A 387 -60.05 -61.99 48.28
C SER A 387 -61.29 -61.11 48.52
N ARG A 388 -62.45 -61.69 48.16
CA ARG A 388 -63.82 -61.58 48.75
C ARG A 388 -64.32 -60.22 49.27
N SER A 389 -65.40 -59.71 48.64
CA SER A 389 -66.79 -59.78 49.16
C SER A 389 -67.66 -58.55 48.81
N LYS A 390 -68.77 -58.84 48.10
CA LYS A 390 -70.12 -58.25 48.14
C LYS A 390 -70.40 -56.78 47.76
N SER A 391 -71.31 -56.67 46.78
CA SER A 391 -72.51 -55.80 46.71
C SER A 391 -72.29 -54.28 46.61
N GLY A 392 -72.85 -53.52 45.67
CA GLY A 392 -73.83 -53.79 44.63
C GLY A 392 -74.30 -52.46 44.00
N LYS A 393 -75.06 -52.59 42.90
CA LYS A 393 -76.12 -51.69 42.39
C LYS A 393 -75.79 -50.37 41.63
N THR A 394 -76.16 -50.42 40.34
CA THR A 394 -77.01 -49.48 39.53
C THR A 394 -76.48 -48.07 39.19
N GLU A 395 -76.24 -47.80 37.89
CA GLU A 395 -77.15 -47.08 36.93
C GLU A 395 -76.80 -45.56 36.92
N LYS A 396 -76.65 -44.81 35.83
CA LYS A 396 -77.46 -44.69 34.61
C LYS A 396 -76.65 -44.11 33.43
N THR A 397 -77.11 -44.51 32.26
CA THR A 397 -76.90 -43.97 30.91
C THR A 397 -77.38 -42.53 30.73
N ALA A 398 -76.70 -41.76 29.87
CA ALA A 398 -77.35 -40.77 28.98
C ALA A 398 -76.45 -40.45 27.76
N TRP A 399 -76.99 -40.72 26.58
CA TRP A 399 -76.49 -40.33 25.26
C TRP A 399 -76.91 -38.90 24.93
N LYS A 400 -76.03 -38.08 24.32
CA LYS A 400 -76.30 -37.41 23.02
C LYS A 400 -75.21 -36.42 22.55
N ASP A 401 -74.94 -36.59 21.25
CA ASP A 401 -74.74 -35.60 20.18
C ASP A 401 -73.61 -34.57 20.20
N THR A 402 -72.59 -34.91 19.42
CA THR A 402 -71.93 -34.12 18.37
C THR A 402 -72.79 -32.98 17.81
N THR A 403 -72.40 -31.73 18.09
CA THR A 403 -72.19 -30.63 17.12
C THR A 403 -72.10 -29.32 17.89
N LYS A 404 -70.87 -28.80 18.03
CA LYS A 404 -70.54 -27.39 18.24
C LYS A 404 -69.02 -27.24 18.22
N GLN A 405 -68.48 -26.64 17.16
CA GLN A 405 -67.31 -25.78 17.32
C GLN A 405 -67.71 -24.63 18.26
N PRO A 406 -66.83 -24.23 19.17
CA PRO A 406 -66.49 -22.81 19.20
C PRO A 406 -65.01 -22.54 19.47
N LEU A 407 -64.64 -21.34 19.03
CA LEU A 407 -63.43 -20.59 19.38
C LEU A 407 -63.28 -20.38 20.89
N ASP A 408 -62.04 -20.02 21.24
CA ASP A 408 -61.55 -19.41 22.48
C ASP A 408 -61.47 -20.30 23.73
N PRO A 409 -60.26 -20.49 24.32
CA PRO A 409 -60.13 -20.89 25.71
C PRO A 409 -59.97 -19.63 26.57
N GLU A 410 -61.04 -19.25 27.27
CA GLU A 410 -60.94 -18.51 28.53
C GLU A 410 -60.55 -19.46 29.68
N ASP A 411 -59.93 -18.84 30.68
CA ASP A 411 -59.25 -19.34 31.87
C ASP A 411 -59.83 -20.58 32.57
N LEU A 412 -58.92 -21.47 32.99
CA LEU A 412 -59.03 -22.27 34.21
C LEU A 412 -57.62 -22.55 34.78
N GLY A 413 -57.19 -21.65 35.67
CA GLY A 413 -56.79 -22.00 37.03
C GLY A 413 -55.68 -23.04 37.25
N ASP A 414 -54.45 -22.53 37.36
CA ASP A 414 -53.57 -22.71 38.52
C ASP A 414 -53.28 -24.15 39.03
N GLN A 415 -52.34 -24.84 38.36
CA GLN A 415 -51.40 -25.77 39.01
C GLN A 415 -50.08 -25.87 38.22
N SER A 416 -49.28 -24.79 38.21
CA SER A 416 -47.84 -24.91 37.89
C SER A 416 -47.02 -23.73 38.41
N LYS A 417 -47.05 -23.48 39.71
CA LYS A 417 -46.08 -22.62 40.38
C LYS A 417 -45.23 -23.42 41.36
N VAL A 418 -44.26 -24.19 40.86
CA VAL A 418 -42.93 -24.34 41.50
C VAL A 418 -41.92 -24.65 40.40
N THR A 419 -40.73 -24.04 40.49
CA THR A 419 -39.55 -24.18 39.61
C THR A 419 -39.47 -23.29 38.37
N CYS A 420 -39.81 -22.01 38.51
CA CYS A 420 -39.24 -20.95 37.68
C CYS A 420 -37.94 -20.47 38.35
N CYS A 421 -36.78 -20.74 37.75
CA CYS A 421 -35.54 -19.95 37.84
C CYS A 421 -34.45 -20.61 36.96
N LEU A 422 -33.92 -19.84 36.00
CA LEU A 422 -32.84 -20.14 35.03
C LEU A 422 -33.10 -21.18 33.92
N SER A 423 -34.04 -20.90 33.00
CA SER A 423 -33.79 -21.22 31.58
C SER A 423 -34.05 -19.97 30.73
N LEU A 424 -33.04 -19.11 30.63
CA LEU A 424 -33.08 -17.92 29.77
C LEU A 424 -32.95 -18.39 28.31
N SER A 425 -34.02 -18.94 27.75
CA SER A 425 -34.05 -19.37 26.37
C SER A 425 -34.26 -18.14 25.49
N LEU A 426 -33.25 -17.79 24.68
CA LEU A 426 -33.25 -16.63 23.78
C LEU A 426 -34.47 -16.64 22.84
N THR A 427 -34.91 -17.83 22.40
CA THR A 427 -36.12 -18.01 21.58
C THR A 427 -37.40 -17.63 22.33
N LYS A 428 -37.52 -17.95 23.63
CA LYS A 428 -38.66 -17.51 24.46
C LYS A 428 -38.68 -16.00 24.66
N TRP A 429 -37.52 -15.36 24.82
CA TRP A 429 -37.42 -13.90 24.89
C TRP A 429 -37.80 -13.24 23.56
N ALA A 430 -37.31 -13.79 22.43
CA ALA A 430 -37.64 -13.33 21.09
C ALA A 430 -39.16 -13.33 20.84
N LYS A 431 -39.82 -14.43 21.21
CA LYS A 431 -41.27 -14.62 21.05
C LYS A 431 -42.09 -13.72 21.98
N ASN A 432 -41.75 -13.71 23.26
CA ASN A 432 -42.63 -13.13 24.29
C ASN A 432 -42.43 -11.62 24.47
N GLN A 433 -41.23 -11.10 24.22
CA GLN A 433 -40.89 -9.70 24.49
C GLN A 433 -40.58 -8.94 23.20
N TYR A 434 -39.68 -9.45 22.36
CA TYR A 434 -39.17 -8.71 21.20
C TYR A 434 -40.15 -8.63 20.02
N ALA A 435 -40.74 -9.76 19.62
CA ALA A 435 -41.72 -9.83 18.54
C ALA A 435 -42.96 -8.94 18.79
N PRO A 436 -43.64 -8.99 19.96
CA PRO A 436 -44.79 -8.11 20.20
C PRO A 436 -44.41 -6.63 20.28
N PHE A 437 -43.19 -6.30 20.72
CA PHE A 437 -42.66 -4.93 20.75
C PHE A 437 -42.51 -4.35 19.34
N ILE A 438 -41.75 -5.00 18.44
CA ILE A 438 -41.55 -4.53 17.07
C ILE A 438 -42.85 -4.51 16.26
N MET A 439 -43.82 -5.35 16.60
CA MET A 439 -45.08 -5.41 15.88
C MET A 439 -46.04 -4.25 16.17
N ARG A 440 -45.78 -3.41 17.18
CA ARG A 440 -46.61 -2.22 17.48
C ARG A 440 -46.51 -1.19 16.35
N PRO A 441 -47.63 -0.60 15.87
CA PRO A 441 -47.63 0.31 14.72
C PRO A 441 -46.78 1.56 14.98
N SER A 442 -46.85 2.15 16.18
CA SER A 442 -46.04 3.32 16.56
C SER A 442 -44.54 3.02 16.45
N ILE A 443 -44.11 1.85 16.92
CA ILE A 443 -42.70 1.43 16.87
C ILE A 443 -42.26 1.18 15.43
N LYS A 444 -43.10 0.59 14.57
CA LYS A 444 -42.76 0.42 13.15
C LYS A 444 -42.54 1.76 12.45
N VAL A 445 -43.43 2.72 12.67
CA VAL A 445 -43.32 4.04 12.04
C VAL A 445 -42.06 4.76 12.54
N THR A 446 -41.79 4.75 13.85
CA THR A 446 -40.58 5.38 14.39
C THR A 446 -39.30 4.69 13.92
N SER A 447 -39.26 3.34 13.87
CA SER A 447 -38.11 2.60 13.35
C SER A 447 -37.86 2.85 11.86
N MET A 448 -38.92 2.97 11.04
CA MET A 448 -38.78 3.28 9.61
C MET A 448 -38.30 4.72 9.39
N LEU A 449 -38.83 5.69 10.15
CA LEU A 449 -38.34 7.07 10.10
C LEU A 449 -36.88 7.18 10.54
N ALA A 450 -36.49 6.48 11.61
CA ALA A 450 -35.11 6.41 12.06
C ALA A 450 -34.19 5.80 10.99
N LEU A 451 -34.62 4.72 10.33
CA LEU A 451 -33.86 4.10 9.24
C LEU A 451 -33.68 5.07 8.05
N ILE A 452 -34.72 5.80 7.66
CA ILE A 452 -34.64 6.80 6.60
C ILE A 452 -33.68 7.92 6.98
N ALA A 453 -33.73 8.41 8.23
CA ALA A 453 -32.80 9.42 8.72
C ALA A 453 -31.34 8.93 8.68
N VAL A 454 -31.10 7.68 9.09
CA VAL A 454 -29.77 7.05 9.01
C VAL A 454 -29.31 6.91 7.56
N ILE A 455 -30.19 6.52 6.63
CA ILE A 455 -29.86 6.43 5.19
C ILE A 455 -29.48 7.81 4.63
N LEU A 456 -30.26 8.86 4.92
CA LEU A 456 -29.95 10.22 4.47
C LEU A 456 -28.61 10.72 5.03
N ALA A 457 -28.36 10.49 6.33
CA ALA A 457 -27.08 10.80 6.95
C ALA A 457 -25.93 10.00 6.32
N SER A 458 -26.18 8.75 5.93
CA SER A 458 -25.18 7.90 5.27
C SER A 458 -24.88 8.31 3.84
N VAL A 459 -25.88 8.75 3.07
CA VAL A 459 -25.68 9.37 1.74
C VAL A 459 -24.81 10.61 1.87
N TRP A 460 -25.12 11.48 2.84
CA TRP A 460 -24.32 12.66 3.12
C TRP A 460 -22.89 12.29 3.51
N GLY A 461 -22.71 11.31 4.41
CA GLY A 461 -21.41 10.78 4.82
C GLY A 461 -20.60 10.21 3.65
N ALA A 462 -21.24 9.46 2.74
CA ALA A 462 -20.58 8.90 1.57
C ALA A 462 -19.94 9.97 0.66
N THR A 463 -20.50 11.19 0.61
CA THR A 463 -19.89 12.31 -0.14
C THR A 463 -18.65 12.90 0.52
N LYS A 464 -18.44 12.66 1.82
CA LYS A 464 -17.34 13.21 2.62
C LYS A 464 -16.19 12.24 2.85
N VAL A 465 -16.32 10.99 2.40
CA VAL A 465 -15.24 9.99 2.51
C VAL A 465 -14.04 10.46 1.68
N LYS A 466 -12.89 10.60 2.34
CA LYS A 466 -11.60 10.92 1.72
C LYS A 466 -10.90 9.66 1.23
N ASP A 467 -10.16 9.75 0.13
CA ASP A 467 -9.32 8.65 -0.37
C ASP A 467 -7.94 8.70 0.31
N GLY A 468 -7.34 7.54 0.57
CA GLY A 468 -5.95 7.46 1.01
C GLY A 468 -5.68 6.38 2.06
N LEU A 469 -4.41 6.04 2.22
CA LEU A 469 -3.84 5.27 3.31
C LEU A 469 -2.48 5.88 3.58
N ASP A 470 -2.29 6.45 4.76
CA ASP A 470 -1.01 7.05 5.09
C ASP A 470 -0.09 5.94 5.58
N LEU A 471 1.22 6.08 5.35
CA LEU A 471 2.17 5.08 5.84
C LEU A 471 2.20 5.05 7.38
N THR A 472 1.87 6.17 8.02
CA THR A 472 1.71 6.31 9.47
C THR A 472 0.66 5.37 10.05
N ASP A 473 -0.41 5.05 9.32
CA ASP A 473 -1.47 4.12 9.75
C ASP A 473 -0.99 2.66 9.88
N ILE A 474 0.13 2.31 9.21
CA ILE A 474 0.69 0.95 9.20
C ILE A 474 1.73 0.79 10.33
N VAL A 475 2.42 1.86 10.68
CA VAL A 475 3.50 1.82 11.68
C VAL A 475 2.90 1.89 13.10
N PRO A 476 3.36 1.07 14.06
CA PRO A 476 2.86 1.12 15.42
C PRO A 476 3.02 2.49 16.06
N GLU A 477 1.98 2.95 16.76
CA GLU A 477 2.00 4.19 17.54
C GLU A 477 3.10 4.14 18.62
N ASN A 478 3.68 5.30 18.94
CA ASN A 478 4.79 5.48 19.91
C ASN A 478 6.14 4.86 19.49
N THR A 479 6.40 4.74 18.19
CA THR A 479 7.71 4.37 17.66
C THR A 479 8.42 5.57 17.04
N ASP A 480 9.76 5.58 17.06
CA ASP A 480 10.56 6.66 16.44
C ASP A 480 10.25 6.76 14.94
N GLU A 481 10.00 5.61 14.30
CA GLU A 481 9.69 5.51 12.89
C GLU A 481 8.32 6.12 12.55
N HIS A 482 7.32 5.93 13.43
CA HIS A 482 6.01 6.58 13.27
C HIS A 482 6.14 8.10 13.40
N GLU A 483 6.88 8.59 14.39
CA GLU A 483 7.09 10.03 14.61
C GLU A 483 7.89 10.68 13.46
N PHE A 484 8.88 9.95 12.90
CA PHE A 484 9.57 10.37 11.69
C PHE A 484 8.60 10.56 10.52
N LEU A 485 7.82 9.53 10.19
CA LEU A 485 6.91 9.54 9.05
C LEU A 485 5.83 10.61 9.19
N TYR A 486 5.27 10.75 10.40
CA TYR A 486 4.30 11.80 10.70
C TYR A 486 4.86 13.21 10.47
N ARG A 487 6.10 13.47 10.92
CA ARG A 487 6.78 14.75 10.70
C ARG A 487 7.16 14.96 9.24
N GLN A 488 7.60 13.91 8.56
CA GLN A 488 7.90 13.95 7.13
C GLN A 488 6.66 14.32 6.34
N GLU A 489 5.54 13.63 6.54
CA GLU A 489 4.29 13.92 5.84
C GLU A 489 3.77 15.34 6.14
N LYS A 490 3.85 15.77 7.40
CA LYS A 490 3.34 17.07 7.83
C LYS A 490 4.17 18.26 7.35
N TYR A 491 5.49 18.15 7.36
CA TYR A 491 6.39 19.28 7.09
C TYR A 491 7.10 19.19 5.74
N PHE A 492 7.29 17.97 5.22
CA PHE A 492 8.06 17.67 4.03
C PHE A 492 7.21 16.88 3.02
N GLY A 493 6.24 17.57 2.40
CA GLY A 493 5.47 17.06 1.26
C GLY A 493 6.29 17.04 -0.05
N PHE A 494 7.53 16.56 0.03
CA PHE A 494 8.50 16.53 -1.04
C PHE A 494 8.64 15.12 -1.61
N TYR A 495 8.70 15.03 -2.94
CA TYR A 495 8.96 13.79 -3.65
C TYR A 495 9.85 14.05 -4.86
N SER A 496 10.68 13.07 -5.22
CA SER A 496 11.38 13.09 -6.51
C SER A 496 10.51 12.43 -7.59
N MET A 497 10.60 13.01 -8.78
CA MET A 497 9.99 12.50 -10.00
C MET A 497 11.05 12.47 -11.10
N TYR A 498 10.98 11.47 -11.96
CA TYR A 498 11.80 11.38 -13.16
C TYR A 498 10.87 11.26 -14.37
N ALA A 499 10.95 12.20 -15.30
CA ALA A 499 10.30 12.02 -16.60
C ALA A 499 11.23 11.17 -17.47
N VAL A 500 10.82 9.98 -17.84
CA VAL A 500 11.63 9.03 -18.61
C VAL A 500 11.24 9.10 -20.07
N THR A 501 12.22 9.19 -20.96
CA THR A 501 12.05 9.02 -22.40
C THR A 501 12.57 7.65 -22.81
N GLN A 502 11.78 6.91 -23.59
CA GLN A 502 12.08 5.54 -23.98
C GLN A 502 11.78 5.27 -25.46
N GLY A 503 12.11 4.07 -25.93
CA GLY A 503 11.85 3.60 -27.29
C GLY A 503 12.84 4.13 -28.31
N ASP A 504 12.53 3.92 -29.59
CA ASP A 504 13.37 4.30 -30.74
C ASP A 504 13.25 5.79 -31.08
N PHE A 505 13.34 6.66 -30.07
CA PHE A 505 13.31 8.10 -30.27
C PHE A 505 14.64 8.59 -30.84
N GLU A 506 14.61 9.22 -32.00
CA GLU A 506 15.79 9.84 -32.60
C GLU A 506 16.18 11.14 -31.88
N TYR A 507 16.98 11.01 -30.82
CA TYR A 507 17.52 12.16 -30.08
C TYR A 507 18.26 13.19 -30.94
N PRO A 508 19.10 12.81 -31.94
CA PRO A 508 19.86 13.79 -32.71
C PRO A 508 18.97 14.73 -33.54
N THR A 509 17.89 14.23 -34.13
CA THR A 509 17.02 14.99 -35.04
C THR A 509 15.94 15.75 -34.28
N ASN A 510 15.39 15.18 -33.20
CA ASN A 510 14.22 15.70 -32.48
C ASN A 510 14.55 16.44 -31.17
N GLN A 511 15.73 17.07 -31.06
CA GLN A 511 16.18 17.79 -29.85
C GLN A 511 15.19 18.87 -29.39
N LYS A 512 14.57 19.59 -30.34
CA LYS A 512 13.63 20.69 -30.07
C LYS A 512 12.40 20.22 -29.28
N LEU A 513 11.92 19.01 -29.58
CA LEU A 513 10.78 18.40 -28.89
C LEU A 513 11.10 18.10 -27.42
N LEU A 514 12.36 17.71 -27.13
CA LEU A 514 12.80 17.43 -25.76
C LEU A 514 12.91 18.71 -24.92
N TYR A 515 13.39 19.82 -25.52
CA TYR A 515 13.36 21.13 -24.87
C TYR A 515 11.91 21.60 -24.61
N GLU A 516 11.02 21.48 -25.62
CA GLU A 516 9.61 21.83 -25.44
C GLU A 516 8.98 21.00 -24.32
N TYR A 517 9.24 19.69 -24.28
CA TYR A 517 8.74 18.79 -23.25
C TYR A 517 9.19 19.21 -21.84
N HIS A 518 10.48 19.50 -21.67
CA HIS A 518 11.03 19.97 -20.40
C HIS A 518 10.39 21.30 -19.96
N ASP A 519 10.24 22.26 -20.87
CA ASP A 519 9.72 23.59 -20.54
C ASP A 519 8.22 23.59 -20.19
N GLN A 520 7.44 22.62 -20.68
CA GLN A 520 6.03 22.48 -20.30
C GLN A 520 5.85 22.12 -18.82
N PHE A 521 6.84 21.50 -18.17
CA PHE A 521 6.78 21.19 -16.74
C PHE A 521 6.75 22.45 -15.86
N VAL A 522 7.20 23.62 -16.35
CA VAL A 522 7.10 24.90 -15.64
C VAL A 522 5.64 25.24 -15.27
N ARG A 523 4.68 24.77 -16.08
CA ARG A 523 3.24 25.04 -15.89
C ARG A 523 2.65 24.27 -14.72
N ILE A 524 3.29 23.20 -14.28
CA ILE A 524 2.79 22.38 -13.18
C ILE A 524 3.18 23.04 -11.85
N PRO A 525 2.21 23.40 -10.99
CA PRO A 525 2.46 24.23 -9.80
C PRO A 525 3.28 23.52 -8.73
N ASN A 526 3.17 22.19 -8.62
CA ASN A 526 3.85 21.41 -7.60
C ASN A 526 5.33 21.13 -7.91
N ILE A 527 5.84 21.49 -9.09
CA ILE A 527 7.25 21.31 -9.44
C ILE A 527 8.06 22.49 -8.89
N ILE A 528 9.16 22.19 -8.20
CA ILE A 528 10.06 23.20 -7.65
C ILE A 528 10.76 23.92 -8.80
N LYS A 529 10.79 25.26 -8.71
CA LYS A 529 11.43 26.15 -9.66
C LYS A 529 12.67 26.76 -9.02
N ASN A 530 13.66 27.08 -9.84
CA ASN A 530 14.84 27.83 -9.42
C ASN A 530 14.46 29.27 -9.07
N ASP A 531 15.39 30.01 -8.46
CA ASP A 531 15.19 31.43 -8.07
C ASP A 531 14.77 32.32 -9.25
N ASN A 532 15.19 31.97 -10.47
CA ASN A 532 14.85 32.69 -11.70
C ASN A 532 13.44 32.34 -12.23
N GLY A 533 12.68 31.49 -11.54
CA GLY A 533 11.37 30.99 -11.96
C GLY A 533 11.41 29.88 -13.04
N GLY A 534 12.61 29.52 -13.52
CA GLY A 534 12.84 28.44 -14.47
C GLY A 534 13.06 27.07 -13.81
N LEU A 535 13.27 26.04 -14.64
CA LEU A 535 13.61 24.68 -14.18
C LEU A 535 15.13 24.49 -14.11
N THR A 536 15.55 23.45 -13.38
CA THR A 536 16.93 22.97 -13.40
C THR A 536 17.34 22.51 -14.79
N LYS A 537 18.60 22.77 -15.18
CA LYS A 537 19.15 22.29 -16.45
C LYS A 537 19.23 20.77 -16.47
N PHE A 538 18.76 20.14 -17.54
CA PHE A 538 18.87 18.70 -17.78
C PHE A 538 20.07 18.35 -18.68
N TRP A 539 20.34 17.06 -18.86
CA TRP A 539 21.56 16.57 -19.54
C TRP A 539 21.82 17.18 -20.92
N LEU A 540 20.80 17.36 -21.77
CA LEU A 540 21.01 17.92 -23.12
C LEU A 540 21.36 19.41 -23.07
N SER A 541 20.79 20.16 -22.13
CA SER A 541 21.13 21.57 -21.95
C SER A 541 22.58 21.74 -21.46
N LEU A 542 23.03 20.91 -20.51
CA LEU A 542 24.41 20.91 -20.03
C LEU A 542 25.39 20.46 -21.12
N PHE A 543 25.01 19.44 -21.89
CA PHE A 543 25.79 18.95 -23.02
C PHE A 543 25.94 20.01 -24.13
N ARG A 544 24.87 20.73 -24.45
CA ARG A 544 24.92 21.83 -25.41
C ARG A 544 25.80 22.98 -24.92
N ASP A 545 25.63 23.40 -23.67
CA ASP A 545 26.40 24.50 -23.09
C ASP A 545 27.91 24.17 -23.09
N TRP A 546 28.27 22.91 -22.82
CA TRP A 546 29.65 22.42 -22.94
C TRP A 546 30.20 22.53 -24.37
N LEU A 547 29.42 22.13 -25.38
CA LEU A 547 29.83 22.24 -26.79
C LEU A 547 29.95 23.70 -27.26
N LEU A 548 29.11 24.60 -26.74
CA LEU A 548 29.19 26.03 -27.02
C LEU A 548 30.48 26.65 -26.45
N ASP A 549 30.87 26.26 -25.23
CA ASP A 549 32.14 26.69 -24.63
C ASP A 549 33.34 26.21 -25.47
N LEU A 550 33.33 24.94 -25.89
CA LEU A 550 34.36 24.37 -26.75
C LEU A 550 34.42 25.07 -28.12
N GLN A 551 33.26 25.38 -28.70
CA GLN A 551 33.18 26.12 -29.96
C GLN A 551 33.76 27.54 -29.80
N ALA A 552 33.49 28.22 -28.68
CA ALA A 552 34.05 29.55 -28.42
C ALA A 552 35.58 29.51 -28.25
N ALA A 553 36.11 28.49 -27.57
CA ALA A 553 37.55 28.26 -27.47
C ALA A 553 38.18 28.01 -28.84
N TYR A 554 37.55 27.17 -29.66
CA TYR A 554 37.97 26.90 -31.04
C TYR A 554 37.97 28.16 -31.92
N ASP A 555 36.87 28.91 -31.93
CA ASP A 555 36.71 30.11 -32.76
C ASP A 555 37.83 31.13 -32.42
N LYS A 556 38.18 31.28 -31.14
CA LYS A 556 39.29 32.13 -30.67
C LYS A 556 40.67 31.66 -31.15
N GLU A 557 40.91 30.35 -31.20
CA GLU A 557 42.19 29.77 -31.62
C GLU A 557 42.37 29.75 -33.14
N VAL A 558 41.26 29.71 -33.89
CA VAL A 558 41.29 29.90 -35.35
C VAL A 558 41.54 31.37 -35.68
N GLU A 559 40.89 32.31 -34.97
CA GLU A 559 41.13 33.76 -35.12
C GLU A 559 42.59 34.15 -34.78
N SER A 560 43.21 33.47 -33.80
CA SER A 560 44.62 33.66 -33.46
C SER A 560 45.60 33.03 -34.45
N GLY A 561 45.10 32.24 -35.41
CA GLY A 561 45.90 31.48 -36.37
C GLY A 561 46.61 30.25 -35.76
N CYS A 562 46.25 29.86 -34.53
CA CYS A 562 46.86 28.71 -33.86
C CYS A 562 46.31 27.37 -34.34
N ILE A 563 45.06 27.31 -34.82
CA ILE A 563 44.45 26.10 -35.37
C ILE A 563 44.17 26.31 -36.86
N THR A 564 44.74 25.43 -37.69
CA THR A 564 44.51 25.38 -39.14
C THR A 564 43.94 24.02 -39.54
N GLN A 565 43.61 23.84 -40.81
CA GLN A 565 43.08 22.57 -41.32
C GLN A 565 44.06 21.39 -41.10
N GLU A 566 45.37 21.63 -41.22
CA GLU A 566 46.38 20.57 -41.20
C GLU A 566 47.06 20.40 -39.83
N TYR A 567 47.31 21.49 -39.13
CA TYR A 567 48.05 21.51 -37.88
C TYR A 567 47.45 22.46 -36.85
N TRP A 568 47.72 22.16 -35.57
CA TRP A 568 47.53 23.09 -34.46
C TRP A 568 48.90 23.44 -33.85
N CYS A 569 49.03 24.67 -33.36
CA CYS A 569 50.22 25.14 -32.68
C CYS A 569 50.46 24.36 -31.37
N LYS A 570 51.73 24.24 -30.97
CA LYS A 570 52.09 23.64 -29.67
C LYS A 570 51.54 24.42 -28.46
N ASN A 571 51.22 25.70 -28.65
CA ASN A 571 50.65 26.57 -27.62
C ASN A 571 49.11 26.64 -27.66
N ALA A 572 48.44 25.86 -28.52
CA ALA A 572 46.99 25.86 -28.59
C ALA A 572 46.39 25.34 -27.26
N SER A 573 45.24 25.90 -26.86
CA SER A 573 44.52 25.41 -25.68
C SER A 573 44.01 23.98 -25.86
N ASP A 574 44.05 23.19 -24.79
CA ASP A 574 43.51 21.81 -24.79
C ASP A 574 42.03 21.78 -25.21
N GLU A 575 41.22 22.75 -24.76
CA GLU A 575 39.80 22.89 -25.15
C GLU A 575 39.65 23.16 -26.65
N GLY A 576 40.50 24.01 -27.23
CA GLY A 576 40.53 24.26 -28.68
C GLY A 576 40.93 23.01 -29.48
N ILE A 577 41.92 22.24 -29.00
CA ILE A 577 42.33 20.97 -29.62
C ILE A 577 41.20 19.93 -29.53
N LEU A 578 40.54 19.82 -28.38
CA LEU A 578 39.39 18.93 -28.21
C LEU A 578 38.24 19.31 -29.16
N ALA A 579 37.92 20.60 -29.24
CA ALA A 579 36.92 21.11 -30.17
C ALA A 579 37.27 20.82 -31.63
N TYR A 580 38.54 20.98 -32.02
CA TYR A 580 39.03 20.58 -33.35
C TYR A 580 38.79 19.08 -33.61
N LYS A 581 39.15 18.21 -32.65
CA LYS A 581 38.93 16.75 -32.78
C LYS A 581 37.45 16.40 -32.98
N LEU A 582 36.54 17.12 -32.32
CA LEU A 582 35.09 16.94 -32.47
C LEU A 582 34.57 17.46 -33.81
N MET A 583 35.04 18.62 -34.26
CA MET A 583 34.62 19.27 -35.52
C MET A 583 34.97 18.46 -36.77
N VAL A 584 36.03 17.67 -36.72
CA VAL A 584 36.46 16.81 -37.84
C VAL A 584 35.61 15.53 -37.95
N GLN A 585 34.82 15.19 -36.92
CA GLN A 585 34.02 13.97 -36.95
C GLN A 585 32.84 14.07 -37.92
N THR A 586 32.72 13.12 -38.84
CA THR A 586 31.58 13.02 -39.76
C THR A 586 30.38 12.31 -39.14
N GLY A 587 30.62 11.45 -38.13
CA GLY A 587 29.62 10.57 -37.51
C GLY A 587 29.36 9.24 -38.25
N HIS A 588 29.97 9.04 -39.41
CA HIS A 588 29.95 7.76 -40.14
C HIS A 588 31.02 6.79 -39.61
N VAL A 589 30.74 5.49 -39.65
CA VAL A 589 31.67 4.46 -39.15
C VAL A 589 32.80 4.21 -40.15
N ASP A 590 32.47 4.20 -41.45
CA ASP A 590 33.41 3.86 -42.53
C ASP A 590 34.39 5.00 -42.83
N ASN A 591 33.90 6.24 -42.84
CA ASN A 591 34.73 7.44 -43.00
C ASN A 591 34.53 8.39 -41.81
N PRO A 592 35.16 8.15 -40.65
CA PRO A 592 34.87 8.86 -39.41
C PRO A 592 35.39 10.30 -39.36
N ILE A 593 36.38 10.65 -40.21
CA ILE A 593 37.18 11.86 -40.09
C ILE A 593 37.21 12.57 -41.44
N ASP A 594 36.84 13.85 -41.47
CA ASP A 594 36.97 14.69 -42.66
C ASP A 594 37.49 16.08 -42.27
N LYS A 595 38.77 16.34 -42.56
CA LYS A 595 39.41 17.62 -42.27
C LYS A 595 38.89 18.75 -43.16
N SER A 596 38.25 18.46 -44.30
CA SER A 596 37.70 19.48 -45.18
C SER A 596 36.52 20.25 -44.56
N LEU A 597 35.92 19.70 -43.49
CA LEU A 597 34.87 20.37 -42.71
C LEU A 597 35.38 21.61 -41.97
N ILE A 598 36.70 21.74 -41.78
CA ILE A 598 37.32 22.91 -41.15
C ILE A 598 37.49 24.01 -42.19
N THR A 599 36.66 25.04 -42.08
CA THR A 599 36.71 26.22 -42.93
C THR A 599 37.32 27.41 -42.18
N THR A 600 37.98 28.31 -42.91
CA THR A 600 38.47 29.58 -42.36
C THR A 600 37.34 30.55 -42.00
N ASP A 601 36.16 30.43 -42.62
CA ASP A 601 34.94 31.11 -42.16
C ASP A 601 34.32 30.35 -40.99
N THR A 602 34.66 30.76 -39.76
CA THR A 602 34.14 30.18 -38.52
C THR A 602 32.65 30.48 -38.28
N LYS A 603 32.08 31.52 -38.91
CA LYS A 603 30.70 31.97 -38.64
C LYS A 603 29.64 31.28 -39.49
N ASN A 604 29.97 30.87 -40.71
CA ASN A 604 29.05 30.16 -41.61
C ASN A 604 29.51 28.74 -41.98
N GLY A 605 30.66 28.29 -41.46
CA GLY A 605 31.17 26.94 -41.65
C GLY A 605 30.46 25.86 -40.83
N HIS A 606 31.04 24.67 -40.82
CA HIS A 606 30.64 23.58 -39.92
C HIS A 606 30.74 24.05 -38.46
N ARG A 607 29.77 23.71 -37.61
CA ARG A 607 29.78 24.04 -36.17
C ARG A 607 29.29 22.83 -35.37
N LEU A 608 29.74 22.75 -34.11
CA LEU A 608 29.26 21.75 -33.15
C LEU A 608 27.80 21.98 -32.78
N VAL A 609 27.44 23.26 -32.62
CA VAL A 609 26.09 23.73 -32.30
C VAL A 609 25.69 24.82 -33.28
N ASP A 610 24.51 24.64 -33.89
CA ASP A 610 23.96 25.57 -34.87
C ASP A 610 23.46 26.87 -34.21
N LYS A 611 23.17 27.90 -35.04
CA LYS A 611 22.65 29.19 -34.58
C LYS A 611 21.33 29.08 -33.79
N ASP A 612 20.55 28.03 -34.07
CA ASP A 612 19.30 27.72 -33.37
C ASP A 612 19.50 27.01 -32.02
N GLY A 613 20.75 26.76 -31.61
CA GLY A 613 21.08 26.05 -30.37
C GLY A 613 20.80 24.55 -30.43
N ILE A 614 20.84 23.96 -31.64
CA ILE A 614 20.70 22.51 -31.88
C ILE A 614 22.09 21.93 -32.10
N ILE A 615 22.38 20.81 -31.44
CA ILE A 615 23.66 20.09 -31.60
C ILE A 615 23.64 19.40 -32.97
N ASN A 616 24.76 19.43 -33.69
CA ASN A 616 24.84 18.81 -35.01
C ASN A 616 24.44 17.31 -34.96
N PRO A 617 23.38 16.89 -35.70
CA PRO A 617 22.84 15.54 -35.59
C PRO A 617 23.79 14.46 -36.12
N LYS A 618 24.69 14.79 -37.06
CA LYS A 618 25.53 13.80 -37.75
C LYS A 618 26.47 13.07 -36.80
N ALA A 619 27.17 13.81 -35.95
CA ALA A 619 28.18 13.29 -35.02
C ALA A 619 27.75 13.36 -33.54
N PHE A 620 26.44 13.53 -33.27
CA PHE A 620 25.87 13.64 -31.92
C PHE A 620 26.38 12.59 -30.93
N TYR A 621 26.41 11.31 -31.33
CA TYR A 621 26.85 10.22 -30.45
C TYR A 621 28.38 10.12 -30.27
N ASN A 622 29.17 10.73 -31.16
CA ASN A 622 30.62 10.91 -30.96
C ASN A 622 30.87 12.03 -29.94
N TYR A 623 30.09 13.11 -30.03
CA TYR A 623 30.15 14.21 -29.06
C TYR A 623 29.71 13.73 -27.68
N LEU A 624 28.69 12.87 -27.62
CA LEU A 624 28.20 12.30 -26.36
C LEU A 624 29.25 11.43 -25.64
N SER A 625 30.00 10.61 -26.39
CA SER A 625 31.13 9.83 -25.81
C SER A 625 32.20 10.74 -25.23
N ALA A 626 32.48 11.87 -25.89
CA ALA A 626 33.47 12.82 -25.39
C ALA A 626 32.95 13.58 -24.16
N TRP A 627 31.69 13.99 -24.13
CA TRP A 627 31.10 14.71 -23.01
C TRP A 627 31.06 13.87 -21.73
N ALA A 628 30.60 12.61 -21.83
CA ALA A 628 30.37 11.76 -20.66
C ALA A 628 31.62 11.53 -19.79
N THR A 629 32.81 11.56 -20.38
CA THR A 629 34.10 11.36 -19.69
C THR A 629 34.88 12.64 -19.43
N ASN A 630 34.85 13.60 -20.36
CA ASN A 630 35.65 14.83 -20.23
C ASN A 630 34.94 15.91 -19.41
N ASP A 631 33.61 15.87 -19.26
CA ASP A 631 32.85 16.70 -18.32
C ASP A 631 32.03 15.84 -17.33
N ALA A 632 32.76 15.07 -16.53
CA ALA A 632 32.17 14.09 -15.61
C ALA A 632 31.26 14.73 -14.53
N LEU A 633 31.56 15.96 -14.08
CA LEU A 633 30.70 16.67 -13.13
C LEU A 633 29.37 17.07 -13.76
N ALA A 634 29.35 17.63 -14.98
CA ALA A 634 28.10 17.95 -15.66
C ALA A 634 27.27 16.69 -15.94
N TYR A 635 27.93 15.61 -16.40
CA TYR A 635 27.27 14.33 -16.62
C TYR A 635 26.67 13.77 -15.33
N GLY A 636 27.43 13.75 -14.23
CA GLY A 636 26.97 13.28 -12.92
C GLY A 636 25.85 14.16 -12.33
N ALA A 637 25.98 15.48 -12.43
CA ALA A 637 24.99 16.44 -11.94
C ALA A 637 23.66 16.38 -12.70
N SER A 638 23.70 16.04 -13.99
CA SER A 638 22.50 15.95 -14.82
C SER A 638 21.51 14.86 -14.38
N GLN A 639 22.00 13.85 -13.65
CA GLN A 639 21.25 12.63 -13.28
C GLN A 639 20.49 11.98 -14.44
N GLY A 640 20.98 12.17 -15.68
CA GLY A 640 20.28 11.76 -16.89
C GLY A 640 20.21 10.25 -17.13
N ASN A 641 21.03 9.47 -16.41
CA ASN A 641 21.16 8.02 -16.50
C ASN A 641 21.05 7.48 -17.94
N LEU A 642 21.98 7.91 -18.78
CA LEU A 642 21.97 7.57 -20.20
C LEU A 642 22.26 6.08 -20.38
N LYS A 643 21.30 5.34 -20.96
CA LYS A 643 21.42 3.91 -21.24
C LYS A 643 21.22 3.65 -22.74
N PRO A 644 22.06 2.82 -23.38
CA PRO A 644 23.30 2.22 -22.84
C PRO A 644 24.33 3.29 -22.44
N GLN A 645 25.25 2.94 -21.53
CA GLN A 645 26.24 3.91 -21.06
C GLN A 645 27.09 4.39 -22.25
N PRO A 646 27.33 5.71 -22.37
CA PRO A 646 28.21 6.25 -23.41
C PRO A 646 29.60 5.59 -23.34
N LYS A 647 30.22 5.38 -24.50
CA LYS A 647 31.57 4.83 -24.56
C LYS A 647 32.55 5.83 -23.93
N ARG A 648 33.42 5.32 -23.06
CA ARG A 648 34.42 6.15 -22.38
C ARG A 648 35.53 6.53 -23.35
N TRP A 649 35.81 7.83 -23.46
CA TRP A 649 36.95 8.34 -24.23
C TRP A 649 37.54 9.59 -23.57
N THR A 650 38.75 9.50 -23.07
CA THR A 650 39.44 10.61 -22.39
C THR A 650 40.33 11.36 -23.35
N HIS A 651 40.18 12.66 -23.42
CA HIS A 651 41.02 13.53 -24.23
C HIS A 651 42.40 13.73 -23.57
N SER A 652 43.45 13.64 -24.38
CA SER A 652 44.78 14.16 -24.05
C SER A 652 45.25 15.05 -25.21
N SER A 653 45.88 16.18 -24.89
CA SER A 653 46.39 17.13 -25.88
C SER A 653 47.66 16.64 -26.57
N GLY A 654 48.42 15.74 -25.95
CA GLY A 654 49.59 15.09 -26.55
C GLY A 654 49.24 14.00 -27.56
N ASP A 655 47.99 13.55 -27.58
CA ASP A 655 47.52 12.52 -28.51
C ASP A 655 47.08 13.15 -29.84
N THR A 656 47.58 12.62 -30.95
CA THR A 656 47.23 13.08 -32.30
C THR A 656 46.11 12.25 -32.94
N GLU A 657 45.63 11.20 -32.26
CA GLU A 657 44.50 10.41 -32.73
C GLU A 657 43.23 11.27 -32.78
N LEU A 658 42.62 11.32 -33.96
CA LEU A 658 41.40 12.06 -34.23
C LEU A 658 40.15 11.17 -34.13
N LYS A 659 40.29 9.85 -34.04
CA LYS A 659 39.14 8.94 -34.08
C LYS A 659 38.44 8.90 -32.72
N ILE A 660 37.16 9.30 -32.68
CA ILE A 660 36.35 9.23 -31.46
C ILE A 660 35.37 8.04 -31.58
N PRO A 661 35.32 7.12 -30.61
CA PRO A 661 34.44 5.97 -30.68
C PRO A 661 32.97 6.39 -30.58
N LYS A 662 32.18 6.10 -31.62
CA LYS A 662 30.73 6.36 -31.64
C LYS A 662 30.01 5.52 -30.58
N SER A 663 29.23 6.18 -29.72
CA SER A 663 28.32 5.54 -28.76
C SER A 663 27.08 4.97 -29.45
N SER A 664 26.48 3.94 -28.84
CA SER A 664 25.22 3.39 -29.33
C SER A 664 24.06 4.38 -29.11
N PRO A 665 23.00 4.32 -29.93
CA PRO A 665 21.80 5.12 -29.70
C PRO A 665 21.22 4.92 -28.29
N LEU A 666 20.70 6.01 -27.71
CA LEU A 666 20.10 5.99 -26.38
C LEU A 666 18.72 5.34 -26.43
N ILE A 667 18.48 4.38 -25.55
CA ILE A 667 17.19 3.68 -25.40
C ILE A 667 16.41 4.18 -24.20
N TYR A 668 17.11 4.75 -23.21
CA TYR A 668 16.53 5.24 -21.97
C TYR A 668 17.32 6.45 -21.49
N THR A 669 16.59 7.52 -21.19
CA THR A 669 17.12 8.68 -20.46
C THR A 669 16.06 9.19 -19.49
N GLN A 670 16.48 9.85 -18.43
CA GLN A 670 15.57 10.41 -17.44
C GLN A 670 15.86 11.89 -17.19
N LEU A 671 14.80 12.65 -16.90
CA LEU A 671 14.86 14.07 -16.55
C LEU A 671 14.41 14.22 -15.08
N PRO A 672 15.30 14.64 -14.17
CA PRO A 672 14.96 14.76 -12.75
C PRO A 672 14.10 16.00 -12.49
N PHE A 673 13.06 15.82 -11.67
CA PHE A 673 12.21 16.88 -11.15
C PHE A 673 11.96 16.69 -9.66
N TYR A 674 11.79 17.80 -8.96
CA TYR A 674 11.46 17.82 -7.56
C TYR A 674 10.04 18.36 -7.36
N LEU A 675 9.26 17.64 -6.56
CA LEU A 675 7.87 17.95 -6.26
C LEU A 675 7.77 18.51 -4.84
N SER A 676 6.86 19.45 -4.63
CA SER A 676 6.60 20.08 -3.34
C SER A 676 5.11 20.32 -3.09
N GLY A 677 4.74 20.44 -1.82
CA GLY A 677 3.36 20.71 -1.40
C GLY A 677 2.42 19.52 -1.58
N LEU A 678 2.93 18.29 -1.53
CA LEU A 678 2.16 17.05 -1.70
C LEU A 678 1.85 16.40 -0.35
N THR A 679 1.01 17.06 0.45
CA THR A 679 0.55 16.53 1.75
C THR A 679 -0.74 15.73 1.61
N ASP A 680 -1.62 16.12 0.70
CA ASP A 680 -2.93 15.49 0.52
C ASP A 680 -2.95 14.53 -0.68
N THR A 681 -3.65 13.41 -0.51
CA THR A 681 -3.88 12.44 -1.59
C THR A 681 -4.57 13.06 -2.80
N GLU A 682 -5.44 14.07 -2.60
CA GLU A 682 -6.09 14.79 -3.70
C GLU A 682 -5.10 15.62 -4.52
N SER A 683 -4.19 16.35 -3.86
CA SER A 683 -3.11 17.10 -4.51
C SER A 683 -2.20 16.17 -5.31
N ILE A 684 -1.88 15.00 -4.76
CA ILE A 684 -1.08 13.97 -5.45
C ILE A 684 -1.83 13.44 -6.69
N LYS A 685 -3.12 13.13 -6.58
CA LYS A 685 -3.95 12.69 -7.72
C LYS A 685 -3.98 13.74 -8.83
N ASN A 686 -4.19 15.02 -8.49
CA ASN A 686 -4.23 16.12 -9.45
C ASN A 686 -2.88 16.30 -10.17
N LEU A 687 -1.78 16.16 -9.44
CA LEU A 687 -0.44 16.15 -10.04
C LEU A 687 -0.28 14.98 -11.01
N ILE A 688 -0.59 13.75 -10.59
CA ILE A 688 -0.42 12.56 -11.42
C ILE A 688 -1.24 12.71 -12.70
N MET A 689 -2.48 13.18 -12.61
CA MET A 689 -3.34 13.43 -13.78
C MET A 689 -2.72 14.47 -14.72
N SER A 690 -2.23 15.59 -14.18
CA SER A 690 -1.63 16.67 -14.98
C SER A 690 -0.36 16.21 -15.70
N VAL A 691 0.49 15.44 -15.00
CA VAL A 691 1.73 14.89 -15.58
C VAL A 691 1.41 13.82 -16.63
N ARG A 692 0.47 12.90 -16.35
CA ARG A 692 0.05 11.86 -17.31
C ARG A 692 -0.56 12.47 -18.58
N ASP A 693 -1.40 13.50 -18.46
CA ASP A 693 -1.96 14.22 -19.60
C ASP A 693 -0.86 14.90 -20.44
N LEU A 694 0.14 15.51 -19.78
CA LEU A 694 1.30 16.06 -20.47
C LEU A 694 2.10 14.98 -21.21
N CYS A 695 2.34 13.84 -20.56
CA CYS A 695 3.03 12.70 -21.17
C CYS A 695 2.30 12.19 -22.42
N LEU A 696 0.99 11.99 -22.34
CA LEU A 696 0.15 11.55 -23.47
C LEU A 696 0.17 12.55 -24.63
N LYS A 697 0.16 13.87 -24.34
CA LYS A 697 0.27 14.92 -25.37
C LYS A 697 1.58 14.84 -26.16
N PHE A 698 2.69 14.55 -25.49
CA PHE A 698 4.00 14.43 -26.15
C PHE A 698 4.23 13.05 -26.77
N GLU A 699 3.61 12.01 -26.23
CA GLU A 699 3.55 10.69 -26.87
C GLU A 699 2.85 10.77 -28.22
N ALA A 700 1.74 11.52 -28.32
CA ALA A 700 1.06 11.80 -29.58
C ALA A 700 1.91 12.61 -30.59
N LYS A 701 2.90 13.38 -30.11
CA LYS A 701 3.88 14.10 -30.95
C LYS A 701 5.08 13.24 -31.37
N GLY A 702 5.15 11.96 -30.94
CA GLY A 702 6.23 11.04 -31.28
C GLY A 702 7.34 10.91 -30.23
N LEU A 703 7.17 11.47 -29.03
CA LEU A 703 8.10 11.27 -27.90
C LEU A 703 7.52 10.23 -26.94
N SER A 704 7.92 8.96 -27.04
CA SER A 704 7.50 7.95 -26.06
C SER A 704 8.11 8.26 -24.70
N ASN A 705 7.25 8.53 -23.73
CA ASN A 705 7.66 9.00 -22.41
C ASN A 705 6.71 8.52 -21.31
N PHE A 706 7.22 8.41 -20.09
CA PHE A 706 6.40 8.12 -18.91
C PHE A 706 7.00 8.74 -17.65
N PRO A 707 6.18 9.15 -16.67
CA PRO A 707 6.66 9.59 -15.38
C PRO A 707 7.00 8.38 -14.50
N SER A 708 8.09 8.52 -13.76
CA SER A 708 8.55 7.58 -12.74
C SER A 708 8.74 8.32 -11.41
N GLY A 709 8.51 7.63 -10.30
CA GLY A 709 8.65 8.20 -8.96
C GLY A 709 7.71 7.54 -7.96
N ILE A 710 7.99 7.73 -6.67
CA ILE A 710 7.20 7.17 -5.57
C ILE A 710 5.71 7.57 -5.67
N PRO A 711 5.34 8.83 -5.97
CA PRO A 711 3.93 9.21 -6.13
C PRO A 711 3.19 8.40 -7.20
N PHE A 712 3.82 8.17 -8.34
CA PHE A 712 3.22 7.43 -9.46
C PHE A 712 3.07 5.95 -9.16
N LEU A 713 4.02 5.34 -8.45
CA LEU A 713 3.97 3.92 -8.10
C LEU A 713 2.88 3.59 -7.07
N PHE A 714 2.72 4.42 -6.03
CA PHE A 714 1.82 4.12 -4.92
C PHE A 714 0.45 4.80 -4.99
N TRP A 715 0.33 6.00 -5.56
CA TRP A 715 -0.94 6.74 -5.57
C TRP A 715 -1.77 6.57 -6.85
N GLU A 716 -1.20 6.02 -7.92
CA GLU A 716 -1.93 5.81 -9.19
C GLU A 716 -3.15 4.87 -9.02
N GLN A 717 -3.09 3.93 -8.08
CA GLN A 717 -4.23 3.07 -7.72
C GLN A 717 -5.47 3.85 -7.26
N TYR A 718 -5.31 5.02 -6.64
CA TYR A 718 -6.43 5.83 -6.13
C TYR A 718 -7.19 6.58 -7.23
N LEU A 719 -6.65 6.65 -8.45
CA LEU A 719 -7.36 7.22 -9.61
C LEU A 719 -8.53 6.33 -10.02
N TYR A 720 -8.33 5.01 -10.03
CA TYR A 720 -9.31 4.04 -10.51
C TYR A 720 -10.08 3.33 -9.40
N LEU A 721 -9.71 3.56 -8.13
CA LEU A 721 -10.27 2.85 -6.98
C LEU A 721 -11.80 3.00 -6.87
N ARG A 722 -12.32 4.23 -6.97
CA ARG A 722 -13.77 4.49 -6.82
C ARG A 722 -14.60 3.81 -7.92
N THR A 723 -14.16 3.93 -9.17
CA THR A 723 -14.84 3.31 -10.32
C THR A 723 -14.79 1.78 -10.22
N SER A 724 -13.64 1.22 -9.83
CA SER A 724 -13.48 -0.22 -9.63
C SER A 724 -14.31 -0.74 -8.47
N LEU A 725 -14.42 0.01 -7.37
CA LEU A 725 -15.26 -0.33 -6.22
C LEU A 725 -16.74 -0.33 -6.60
N LEU A 726 -17.22 0.69 -7.31
CA LEU A 726 -18.61 0.75 -7.78
C LEU A 726 -18.94 -0.44 -8.69
N LEU A 727 -18.03 -0.80 -9.60
CA LEU A 727 -18.17 -1.97 -10.45
C LEU A 727 -18.21 -3.27 -9.63
N ALA A 728 -17.29 -3.45 -8.67
CA ALA A 728 -17.23 -4.63 -7.81
C ALA A 728 -18.50 -4.78 -6.94
N LEU A 729 -19.00 -3.68 -6.36
CA LEU A 729 -20.25 -3.67 -5.59
C LEU A 729 -21.46 -4.00 -6.48
N ALA A 730 -21.53 -3.45 -7.69
CA ALA A 730 -22.60 -3.75 -8.64
C ALA A 730 -22.59 -5.23 -9.05
N CYS A 731 -21.42 -5.79 -9.38
CA CYS A 731 -21.27 -7.21 -9.70
C CYS A 731 -21.66 -8.10 -8.51
N ALA A 732 -21.23 -7.78 -7.29
CA ALA A 732 -21.57 -8.54 -6.09
C ALA A 732 -23.08 -8.51 -5.79
N LEU A 733 -23.73 -7.34 -5.86
CA LEU A 733 -25.18 -7.21 -5.67
C LEU A 733 -25.96 -7.95 -6.76
N ALA A 734 -25.51 -7.90 -8.01
CA ALA A 734 -26.13 -8.63 -9.12
C ALA A 734 -26.02 -10.15 -8.93
N ALA A 735 -24.84 -10.65 -8.55
CA ALA A 735 -24.63 -12.07 -8.28
C ALA A 735 -25.52 -12.57 -7.13
N VAL A 736 -25.61 -11.80 -6.04
CA VAL A 736 -26.49 -12.10 -4.91
C VAL A 736 -27.97 -12.05 -5.33
N PHE A 737 -28.37 -11.06 -6.12
CA PHE A 737 -29.74 -10.94 -6.62
C PHE A 737 -30.16 -12.20 -7.39
N VAL A 738 -29.32 -12.65 -8.33
CA VAL A 738 -29.56 -13.87 -9.11
C VAL A 738 -29.63 -15.09 -8.19
N ALA A 739 -28.68 -15.23 -7.26
CA ALA A 739 -28.63 -16.36 -6.34
C ALA A 739 -29.87 -16.46 -5.43
N VAL A 740 -30.31 -15.33 -4.87
CA VAL A 740 -31.50 -15.25 -4.01
C VAL A 740 -32.78 -15.46 -4.82
N MET A 741 -32.85 -14.94 -6.05
CA MET A 741 -33.99 -15.15 -6.95
C MET A 741 -34.16 -16.64 -7.29
N VAL A 742 -33.07 -17.33 -7.65
CA VAL A 742 -33.09 -18.77 -7.95
C VAL A 742 -33.52 -19.59 -6.73
N LEU A 743 -33.07 -19.22 -5.52
CA LEU A 743 -33.45 -19.95 -4.30
C LEU A 743 -34.91 -19.74 -3.90
N LEU A 744 -35.31 -18.47 -3.73
CA LEU A 744 -36.63 -18.16 -3.19
C LEU A 744 -37.74 -18.32 -4.22
N LEU A 745 -37.40 -18.49 -5.51
CA LEU A 745 -38.32 -18.50 -6.65
C LEU A 745 -39.30 -17.32 -6.61
N ASN A 746 -38.87 -16.21 -6.03
CA ASN A 746 -39.69 -15.05 -5.75
C ASN A 746 -38.89 -13.77 -6.05
N PHE A 747 -39.25 -13.13 -7.16
CA PHE A 747 -38.62 -11.90 -7.62
C PHE A 747 -38.70 -10.77 -6.59
N TRP A 748 -39.87 -10.56 -5.97
CA TRP A 748 -40.06 -9.48 -5.00
C TRP A 748 -39.22 -9.66 -3.73
N ALA A 749 -39.09 -10.91 -3.28
CA ALA A 749 -38.23 -11.23 -2.14
C ALA A 749 -36.76 -10.93 -2.46
N ALA A 750 -36.29 -11.32 -3.65
CA ALA A 750 -34.93 -11.03 -4.10
C ALA A 750 -34.66 -9.53 -4.21
N VAL A 751 -35.58 -8.73 -4.79
CA VAL A 751 -35.46 -7.27 -4.85
C VAL A 751 -35.36 -6.65 -3.46
N LEU A 752 -36.19 -7.09 -2.51
CA LEU A 752 -36.19 -6.55 -1.14
C LEU A 752 -34.90 -6.89 -0.39
N VAL A 753 -34.39 -8.12 -0.55
CA VAL A 753 -33.11 -8.53 0.03
C VAL A 753 -31.95 -7.72 -0.56
N THR A 754 -31.86 -7.61 -1.88
CA THR A 754 -30.79 -6.83 -2.54
C THR A 754 -30.86 -5.35 -2.18
N LEU A 755 -32.06 -4.76 -2.07
CA LEU A 755 -32.22 -3.37 -1.61
C LEU A 755 -31.72 -3.19 -0.17
N ALA A 756 -32.06 -4.13 0.73
CA ALA A 756 -31.57 -4.10 2.11
C ALA A 756 -30.03 -4.18 2.17
N LEU A 757 -29.41 -5.02 1.34
CA LEU A 757 -27.95 -5.12 1.24
C LEU A 757 -27.32 -3.85 0.68
N ALA A 758 -27.92 -3.21 -0.33
CA ALA A 758 -27.45 -1.93 -0.84
C ALA A 758 -27.50 -0.84 0.23
N THR A 759 -28.58 -0.79 1.03
CA THR A 759 -28.66 0.15 2.16
C THR A 759 -27.65 -0.15 3.26
N LEU A 760 -27.31 -1.43 3.50
CA LEU A 760 -26.27 -1.82 4.45
C LEU A 760 -24.89 -1.30 4.02
N VAL A 761 -24.52 -1.45 2.75
CA VAL A 761 -23.25 -0.92 2.21
C VAL A 761 -23.19 0.60 2.35
N LEU A 762 -24.29 1.28 2.02
CA LEU A 762 -24.38 2.73 2.16
C LEU A 762 -24.22 3.19 3.60
N GLN A 763 -24.83 2.48 4.56
CA GLN A 763 -24.66 2.74 5.99
C GLN A 763 -23.22 2.56 6.45
N LEU A 764 -22.54 1.50 5.99
CA LEU A 764 -21.12 1.30 6.29
C LEU A 764 -20.25 2.43 5.75
N LEU A 765 -20.49 2.89 4.51
CA LEU A 765 -19.82 4.06 3.95
C LEU A 765 -20.08 5.34 4.76
N GLY A 766 -21.32 5.53 5.23
CA GLY A 766 -21.69 6.65 6.10
C GLY A 766 -20.96 6.63 7.44
N VAL A 767 -20.89 5.46 8.09
CA VAL A 767 -20.17 5.28 9.36
C VAL A 767 -18.66 5.47 9.16
N MET A 768 -18.09 4.99 8.05
CA MET A 768 -16.68 5.25 7.73
C MET A 768 -16.38 6.74 7.66
N ALA A 769 -17.27 7.54 7.07
CA ALA A 769 -17.12 8.99 7.04
C ALA A 769 -17.19 9.63 8.43
N LEU A 770 -18.11 9.18 9.29
CA LEU A 770 -18.27 9.69 10.66
C LEU A 770 -17.08 9.38 11.55
N LEU A 771 -16.48 8.19 11.38
CA LEU A 771 -15.30 7.76 12.13
C LEU A 771 -13.99 8.34 11.56
N GLY A 772 -14.06 9.04 10.42
CA GLY A 772 -12.88 9.61 9.76
C GLY A 772 -12.00 8.56 9.06
N PHE A 773 -12.50 7.35 8.80
CA PHE A 773 -11.76 6.32 8.08
C PHE A 773 -11.62 6.70 6.60
N LYS A 774 -10.38 6.71 6.12
CA LYS A 774 -10.06 6.96 4.71
C LYS A 774 -10.40 5.73 3.86
N LEU A 775 -10.87 5.98 2.64
CA LEU A 775 -11.12 4.93 1.66
C LEU A 775 -9.79 4.52 1.02
N SER A 776 -9.26 3.43 1.54
CA SER A 776 -8.22 2.65 0.88
C SER A 776 -8.77 1.37 0.29
N ALA A 777 -7.92 0.57 -0.31
CA ALA A 777 -8.36 -0.67 -0.92
C ALA A 777 -8.74 -1.76 0.08
N VAL A 778 -8.21 -1.70 1.31
CA VAL A 778 -8.58 -2.65 2.38
C VAL A 778 -10.04 -2.45 2.79
N PRO A 779 -10.51 -1.24 3.18
CA PRO A 779 -11.94 -0.98 3.39
C PRO A 779 -12.80 -1.27 2.14
N ALA A 780 -12.29 -1.04 0.93
CA ALA A 780 -13.01 -1.37 -0.30
C ALA A 780 -13.34 -2.89 -0.39
N VAL A 781 -12.39 -3.77 -0.08
CA VAL A 781 -12.63 -5.23 0.01
C VAL A 781 -13.63 -5.54 1.12
N LEU A 782 -13.50 -4.91 2.29
CA LEU A 782 -14.41 -5.15 3.42
C LEU A 782 -15.86 -4.73 3.13
N LEU A 783 -16.06 -3.68 2.33
CA LEU A 783 -17.40 -3.27 1.88
C LEU A 783 -18.04 -4.30 0.96
N VAL A 784 -17.28 -4.88 0.03
CA VAL A 784 -17.76 -5.97 -0.84
C VAL A 784 -18.05 -7.23 0.00
N LEU A 785 -17.19 -7.55 0.96
CA LEU A 785 -17.41 -8.64 1.92
C LEU A 785 -18.69 -8.44 2.76
N ALA A 786 -18.98 -7.19 3.13
CA ALA A 786 -20.19 -6.86 3.89
C ALA A 786 -21.48 -7.26 3.14
N ILE A 787 -21.47 -7.23 1.80
CA ILE A 787 -22.59 -7.74 0.99
C ILE A 787 -22.78 -9.23 1.25
N GLY A 788 -21.72 -10.04 1.06
CA GLY A 788 -21.77 -11.49 1.28
C GLY A 788 -22.24 -11.82 2.70
N ARG A 789 -21.61 -11.21 3.71
CA ARG A 789 -21.98 -11.42 5.12
C ARG A 789 -23.41 -10.95 5.42
N GLY A 790 -23.89 -9.91 4.76
CA GLY A 790 -25.27 -9.41 4.87
C GLY A 790 -26.31 -10.40 4.31
N VAL A 791 -25.95 -11.19 3.29
CA VAL A 791 -26.85 -12.22 2.71
C VAL A 791 -27.30 -13.20 3.77
N HIS A 792 -26.41 -13.63 4.66
CA HIS A 792 -26.74 -14.58 5.72
C HIS A 792 -27.92 -14.06 6.58
N PHE A 793 -27.85 -12.85 7.14
CA PHE A 793 -28.94 -12.34 7.99
C PHE A 793 -30.26 -12.12 7.24
N THR A 794 -30.16 -11.67 5.99
CA THR A 794 -31.33 -11.27 5.20
C THR A 794 -32.05 -12.49 4.60
N VAL A 795 -31.31 -13.47 4.08
CA VAL A 795 -31.88 -14.66 3.42
C VAL A 795 -32.55 -15.59 4.41
N HIS A 796 -31.96 -15.88 5.58
CA HIS A 796 -32.61 -16.76 6.56
C HIS A 796 -33.91 -16.17 7.08
N LEU A 797 -33.93 -14.88 7.38
CA LEU A 797 -35.15 -14.18 7.82
C LEU A 797 -36.21 -14.16 6.72
N CYS A 798 -35.81 -13.92 5.47
CA CYS A 798 -36.72 -13.89 4.32
C CYS A 798 -37.30 -15.28 4.04
N LEU A 799 -36.45 -16.32 4.02
CA LEU A 799 -36.85 -17.71 3.82
C LEU A 799 -37.83 -18.17 4.91
N ALA A 800 -37.54 -17.86 6.17
CA ALA A 800 -38.44 -18.16 7.28
C ALA A 800 -39.80 -17.42 7.15
N PHE A 801 -39.80 -16.19 6.64
CA PHE A 801 -41.04 -15.44 6.39
C PHE A 801 -41.88 -16.01 5.24
N VAL A 802 -41.24 -16.43 4.14
CA VAL A 802 -41.89 -17.00 2.96
C VAL A 802 -42.48 -18.39 3.26
N THR A 803 -41.79 -19.17 4.09
CA THR A 803 -42.22 -20.53 4.48
C THR A 803 -43.23 -20.56 5.63
N SER A 804 -43.34 -19.48 6.41
CA SER A 804 -44.29 -19.39 7.53
C SER A 804 -45.74 -19.21 7.06
N ILE A 805 -46.67 -19.87 7.76
CA ILE A 805 -48.11 -19.84 7.46
C ILE A 805 -48.84 -18.80 8.34
N GLY A 806 -49.85 -18.14 7.79
CA GLY A 806 -50.76 -17.23 8.51
C GLY A 806 -50.73 -15.77 8.05
N CYS A 807 -51.36 -14.88 8.82
CA CYS A 807 -51.41 -13.44 8.53
C CYS A 807 -50.01 -12.79 8.56
N LYS A 808 -49.83 -11.64 7.87
CA LYS A 808 -48.53 -10.93 7.78
C LYS A 808 -47.80 -10.77 9.12
N ARG A 809 -48.53 -10.37 10.17
CA ARG A 809 -48.00 -10.21 11.54
C ARG A 809 -47.54 -11.54 12.16
N ARG A 810 -48.30 -12.62 11.93
CA ARG A 810 -47.98 -13.95 12.45
C ARG A 810 -46.75 -14.53 11.76
N ARG A 811 -46.67 -14.43 10.42
CA ARG A 811 -45.49 -14.87 9.66
C ARG A 811 -44.22 -14.16 10.11
N ALA A 812 -44.26 -12.84 10.31
CA ALA A 812 -43.12 -12.09 10.79
C ALA A 812 -42.70 -12.48 12.21
N SER A 813 -43.66 -12.77 13.09
CA SER A 813 -43.37 -13.27 14.45
C SER A 813 -42.74 -14.66 14.44
N LEU A 814 -43.23 -15.57 13.59
CA LEU A 814 -42.70 -16.92 13.46
C LEU A 814 -41.30 -16.93 12.84
N ALA A 815 -41.08 -16.12 11.81
CA ALA A 815 -39.76 -15.96 11.19
C ALA A 815 -38.72 -15.47 12.21
N LEU A 816 -39.08 -14.45 13.00
CA LEU A 816 -38.19 -13.90 14.03
C LEU A 816 -37.92 -14.89 15.17
N GLU A 817 -38.91 -15.67 15.58
CA GLU A 817 -38.73 -16.72 16.60
C GLU A 817 -37.73 -17.80 16.15
N SER A 818 -37.80 -18.19 14.86
CA SER A 818 -36.96 -19.25 14.31
C SER A 818 -35.52 -18.84 13.97
N VAL A 819 -35.27 -17.56 13.65
CA VAL A 819 -33.99 -17.08 13.10
C VAL A 819 -33.19 -16.22 14.08
N LEU A 820 -33.76 -15.72 15.19
CA LEU A 820 -33.02 -14.79 16.07
C LEU A 820 -31.94 -15.47 16.93
N ALA A 821 -32.11 -16.75 17.24
CA ALA A 821 -31.20 -17.51 18.09
C ALA A 821 -29.98 -18.12 17.37
N PRO A 822 -30.14 -18.77 16.20
CA PRO A 822 -29.00 -19.13 15.35
C PRO A 822 -28.39 -17.89 14.66
#